data_AF-A0A1W9PY62-F1
#
_entry.id   AF-A0A1W9PY62-F1
#
_cell.length_a   1.000
_cell.length_b   1.000
_cell.length_c   1.000
_cell.angle_alpha   90.00
_cell.angle_beta   90.00
_cell.angle_gamma   90.00
#
_symmetry.space_group_name_H-M   'P 1'
#
loop_
_entity.id
_entity.type
_entity.pdbx_description
1 polymer ?
#
loop_
_entity_poly.entity_id
_entity_poly.type
_entity_poly.pdbx_seq_one_letter_code
_entity_poly.pdbx_strand_id
1 'polypeptide(L)'
;MAEKHNDSPLKIDFTSYTFAKMCGVCHPGGGSLEYDRAGNRYDLFAKDPKNNITPGGINGLDGDYFKANWAKSGVLEADCLMCHLKDYNNGLRKKQISALNFRWAATAGAGFGRISGSVARGDTPTVTYDLSRFGPDGKVTLPVMKKPANENCLFCHHEPGWKKRGQSFSKRTDVHMRAGLLCVDCHVTGRDATDPRIYGREEHQIGKGDDPGDFVRDDLDNTMRTCEDCHEKGILNAPIPKHKGFPPAHFEHIACQTCHMPWHQVKAALVQDASVFNKSPRISPPPKRIWSFYGPDMKPWNYYGFALGYPEGLQPLTQYRPVHGLYKGKIYPLNRVYTRWVGIKTAGKAGIGMPHMKDIFMMWKTHMDAPDKNYPLLSAIKDDNRDGFPEVNRPDEIRALVASVSAMLKKKGETLNGRQVVFVDGDRYTPDGNTWTTIPKKPYEYSPYGSVFKYSHDICPAKNALGAKGCTECHSDKSDFFFAQVMKHPFDANGKPTYEPQYKLMGYDGHSRRYAGVAATTAAFFKWLAIIVLAGLFIHILLDFCARRRDIKNRKEKYTQGPEGEYQRFNPNFLAQHLLLAVSVILLTVSGIFLWGLRYPGAHWAAFLTGAAGGIDFWRLVHRAGGLVLTFTCFYHIIYCIVHPEGRRDFVLMLPRAKDFTDFFKNLAWFVGLSKERPRFGRFSYFEKFDYWAVFWGCIVMVGTGLAMWFPEVVTWLIPGITAHGFDAFKEAHAHEALLAVAAIFIWHIYNIHFRPGRFPGSLMWMHGRMPKAEKAEEHPEERE
;
A
#
# COMPACT_ATOMS: atom_id res chain seq x y z
N MET A 1 -12.76 1.59 30.37
CA MET A 1 -12.38 1.57 31.81
C MET A 1 -13.29 2.53 32.51
N ALA A 2 -13.75 2.17 33.70
CA ALA A 2 -14.61 3.03 34.50
C ALA A 2 -13.88 4.33 34.84
N GLU A 3 -14.61 5.45 34.85
CA GLU A 3 -14.08 6.74 35.29
C GLU A 3 -13.66 6.66 36.76
N LYS A 4 -12.85 7.60 37.24
CA LYS A 4 -12.51 7.67 38.66
C LYS A 4 -13.76 7.95 39.48
N HIS A 5 -14.59 8.91 39.08
CA HIS A 5 -15.84 9.24 39.76
C HIS A 5 -17.02 8.89 38.85
N ASN A 6 -18.04 8.20 39.38
CA ASN A 6 -19.18 7.75 38.60
C ASN A 6 -20.49 8.09 39.34
N ASP A 7 -21.51 8.54 38.61
CA ASP A 7 -22.80 8.92 39.23
C ASP A 7 -23.73 7.72 39.45
N SER A 8 -23.39 6.55 38.90
CA SER A 8 -24.24 5.37 38.98
C SER A 8 -23.42 4.08 38.90
N PRO A 9 -23.75 3.05 39.71
CA PRO A 9 -23.18 1.71 39.56
C PRO A 9 -23.36 1.11 38.17
N LEU A 10 -24.37 1.53 37.41
CA LEU A 10 -24.64 1.03 36.04
C LEU A 10 -23.61 1.53 35.02
N LYS A 11 -22.93 2.64 35.31
CA LYS A 11 -21.86 3.20 34.46
C LYS A 11 -20.50 2.57 34.74
N ILE A 12 -20.34 1.85 35.86
CA ILE A 12 -19.07 1.21 36.25
C ILE A 12 -18.96 -0.17 35.61
N ASP A 13 -18.07 -0.29 34.62
CA ASP A 13 -17.83 -1.53 33.89
C ASP A 13 -16.54 -2.25 34.33
N PHE A 14 -15.39 -1.63 34.08
CA PHE A 14 -14.07 -2.21 34.06
C PHE A 14 -13.17 -1.35 34.92
N THR A 15 -13.19 -1.65 36.23
CA THR A 15 -12.42 -0.96 37.26
C THR A 15 -10.92 -1.26 37.16
N SER A 16 -10.08 -0.45 37.81
CA SER A 16 -8.64 -0.71 37.90
C SER A 16 -8.35 -2.07 38.55
N TYR A 17 -9.15 -2.48 39.55
CA TYR A 17 -9.08 -3.80 40.16
C TYR A 17 -9.45 -4.94 39.18
N THR A 18 -10.45 -4.70 38.34
CA THR A 18 -10.85 -5.65 37.29
C THR A 18 -9.77 -5.77 36.22
N PHE A 19 -9.12 -4.66 35.86
CA PHE A 19 -7.96 -4.65 34.96
C PHE A 19 -6.80 -5.47 35.52
N ALA A 20 -6.42 -5.27 36.80
CA ALA A 20 -5.38 -6.07 37.43
C ALA A 20 -5.69 -7.58 37.41
N LYS A 21 -6.95 -7.94 37.72
CA LYS A 21 -7.39 -9.34 37.70
C LYS A 21 -7.37 -9.96 36.30
N MET A 22 -7.88 -9.25 35.29
CA MET A 22 -8.13 -9.84 33.96
C MET A 22 -6.98 -9.63 32.97
N CYS A 23 -6.29 -8.50 33.07
CA CYS A 23 -5.21 -8.12 32.17
C CYS A 23 -3.83 -8.27 32.82
N GLY A 24 -3.72 -8.17 34.15
CA GLY A 24 -2.44 -8.19 34.88
C GLY A 24 -1.58 -9.44 34.64
N VAL A 25 -2.17 -10.54 34.18
CA VAL A 25 -1.45 -11.75 33.75
C VAL A 25 -0.43 -11.45 32.64
N CYS A 26 -0.77 -10.54 31.73
CA CYS A 26 0.08 -10.19 30.58
C CYS A 26 0.88 -8.90 30.79
N HIS A 27 0.71 -8.22 31.92
CA HIS A 27 1.45 -7.00 32.25
C HIS A 27 2.50 -7.30 33.32
N PRO A 28 3.70 -6.68 33.23
CA PRO A 28 4.77 -6.90 34.19
C PRO A 28 4.43 -6.41 35.60
N GLY A 29 3.38 -5.60 35.78
CA GLY A 29 3.07 -4.96 37.06
C GLY A 29 3.63 -3.53 37.10
N GLY A 30 3.57 -2.92 38.28
CA GLY A 30 3.95 -1.52 38.51
C GLY A 30 2.96 -0.53 37.89
N GLY A 31 3.25 0.76 38.03
CA GLY A 31 2.44 1.84 37.44
C GLY A 31 0.96 1.72 37.83
N SER A 32 0.08 1.59 36.83
CA SER A 32 -1.38 1.49 37.02
C SER A 32 -1.85 0.21 37.72
N LEU A 33 -0.96 -0.75 37.96
CA LEU A 33 -1.24 -1.97 38.74
C LEU A 33 -0.78 -1.86 40.21
N GLU A 34 -0.13 -0.74 40.55
CA GLU A 34 0.39 -0.46 41.88
C GLU A 34 -0.20 0.83 42.47
N TYR A 35 -0.37 1.86 41.64
CA TYR A 35 -0.83 3.18 42.04
C TYR A 35 -2.17 3.53 41.43
N ASP A 36 -3.02 4.19 42.21
CA ASP A 36 -4.27 4.77 41.76
C ASP A 36 -4.05 6.02 40.91
N ARG A 37 -5.14 6.56 40.36
CA ARG A 37 -5.08 7.74 39.48
C ARG A 37 -4.67 9.04 40.20
N ALA A 38 -4.50 9.01 41.52
CA ALA A 38 -3.98 10.11 42.33
C ALA A 38 -2.54 9.85 42.83
N GLY A 39 -1.91 8.75 42.39
CA GLY A 39 -0.54 8.39 42.77
C GLY A 39 -0.42 7.65 44.10
N ASN A 40 -1.54 7.26 44.74
CA ASN A 40 -1.50 6.50 45.98
C ASN A 40 -1.35 5.01 45.68
N ARG A 41 -0.50 4.31 46.43
CA ARG A 41 -0.38 2.85 46.31
C ARG A 41 -1.66 2.17 46.81
N TYR A 42 -2.33 1.42 45.93
CA TYR A 42 -3.70 0.93 46.15
C TYR A 42 -3.91 0.20 47.49
N ASP A 43 -3.01 -0.70 47.86
CA ASP A 43 -3.18 -1.55 49.03
C ASP A 43 -2.88 -0.83 50.34
N LEU A 44 -1.95 0.13 50.33
CA LEU A 44 -1.66 0.98 51.48
C LEU A 44 -2.78 2.01 51.70
N PHE A 45 -3.21 2.68 50.63
CA PHE A 45 -4.29 3.66 50.69
C PHE A 45 -5.60 3.02 51.17
N ALA A 46 -5.93 1.82 50.67
CA ALA A 46 -7.12 1.10 51.08
C ALA A 46 -7.06 0.53 52.51
N LYS A 47 -5.86 0.39 53.11
CA LYS A 47 -5.68 -0.09 54.49
C LYS A 47 -5.76 1.04 55.52
N ASP A 48 -5.42 2.26 55.15
CA ASP A 48 -5.48 3.40 56.07
C ASP A 48 -6.95 3.71 56.41
N PRO A 49 -7.36 3.57 57.69
CA PRO A 49 -8.73 3.85 58.11
C PRO A 49 -9.20 5.27 57.78
N LYS A 50 -8.28 6.24 57.64
CA LYS A 50 -8.62 7.64 57.30
C LYS A 50 -9.27 7.79 55.93
N ASN A 51 -9.03 6.85 55.02
CA ASN A 51 -9.52 6.93 53.64
C ASN A 51 -10.91 6.30 53.46
N ASN A 52 -11.50 5.71 54.52
CA ASN A 52 -12.85 5.14 54.52
C ASN A 52 -13.11 4.12 53.39
N ILE A 53 -12.09 3.37 52.97
CA ILE A 53 -12.23 2.33 51.95
C ILE A 53 -12.63 1.00 52.60
N THR A 54 -13.79 0.47 52.22
CA THR A 54 -14.25 -0.84 52.67
C THR A 54 -13.88 -1.91 51.64
N PRO A 55 -13.11 -2.96 51.99
CA PRO A 55 -12.80 -4.06 51.06
C PRO A 55 -14.08 -4.69 50.49
N GLY A 56 -14.22 -4.68 49.16
CA GLY A 56 -15.39 -5.21 48.45
C GLY A 56 -16.62 -4.28 48.49
N GLY A 57 -16.51 -3.12 49.13
CA GLY A 57 -17.58 -2.13 49.27
C GLY A 57 -17.81 -1.27 48.02
N ILE A 58 -18.85 -0.44 48.06
CA ILE A 58 -19.21 0.48 46.95
C ILE A 58 -18.21 1.64 46.84
N ASN A 59 -17.60 2.06 47.97
CA ASN A 59 -16.50 3.02 48.02
C ASN A 59 -16.75 4.28 47.17
N GLY A 60 -17.92 4.91 47.36
CA GLY A 60 -18.27 6.17 46.71
C GLY A 60 -18.39 6.11 45.19
N LEU A 61 -18.58 4.92 44.59
CA LEU A 61 -18.59 4.73 43.14
C LEU A 61 -17.26 5.08 42.46
N ASP A 62 -16.16 4.98 43.21
CA ASP A 62 -14.82 5.25 42.70
C ASP A 62 -14.34 4.09 41.81
N GLY A 63 -14.03 4.33 40.53
CA GLY A 63 -13.58 3.28 39.60
C GLY A 63 -12.25 2.61 39.99
N ASP A 64 -11.47 3.19 40.89
CA ASP A 64 -10.26 2.61 41.47
C ASP A 64 -10.58 1.62 42.60
N TYR A 65 -11.60 1.91 43.42
CA TYR A 65 -11.90 1.18 44.66
C TYR A 65 -13.26 0.46 44.67
N PHE A 66 -14.12 0.65 43.66
CA PHE A 66 -15.46 0.07 43.59
C PHE A 66 -15.40 -1.47 43.57
N LYS A 67 -15.93 -2.07 44.64
CA LYS A 67 -15.91 -3.52 44.91
C LYS A 67 -14.51 -4.14 44.85
N ALA A 68 -13.48 -3.33 45.10
CA ALA A 68 -12.09 -3.77 45.07
C ALA A 68 -11.64 -4.30 46.44
N ASN A 69 -10.71 -5.25 46.43
CA ASN A 69 -10.14 -5.85 47.65
C ASN A 69 -8.62 -5.58 47.75
N TRP A 70 -8.18 -4.38 47.36
CA TRP A 70 -6.76 -3.99 47.37
C TRP A 70 -6.07 -4.23 48.71
N ALA A 71 -6.72 -3.89 49.82
CA ALA A 71 -6.17 -4.09 51.18
C ALA A 71 -5.80 -5.56 51.48
N LYS A 72 -6.53 -6.53 50.92
CA LYS A 72 -6.28 -7.97 51.14
C LYS A 72 -5.40 -8.59 50.04
N SER A 73 -5.65 -8.21 48.79
CA SER A 73 -4.94 -8.73 47.60
C SER A 73 -3.51 -8.20 47.46
N GLY A 74 -3.26 -6.99 47.95
CA GLY A 74 -2.08 -6.23 47.63
C GLY A 74 -2.10 -5.74 46.18
N VAL A 75 -0.94 -5.44 45.64
CA VAL A 75 -0.74 -4.89 44.28
C VAL A 75 0.14 -5.81 43.44
N LEU A 76 0.10 -5.64 42.12
CA LEU A 76 1.06 -6.28 41.22
C LEU A 76 2.23 -5.32 41.00
N GLU A 77 3.29 -5.49 41.78
CA GLU A 77 4.56 -4.76 41.61
C GLU A 77 5.25 -5.14 40.30
N ALA A 78 6.16 -4.29 39.83
CA ALA A 78 6.93 -4.56 38.62
C ALA A 78 7.78 -5.84 38.76
N ASP A 79 7.55 -6.80 37.87
CA ASP A 79 8.17 -8.12 37.88
C ASP A 79 9.16 -8.25 36.73
N CYS A 80 10.41 -7.84 36.98
CA CYS A 80 11.50 -7.95 36.00
C CYS A 80 11.82 -9.42 35.65
N LEU A 81 11.58 -10.35 36.59
CA LEU A 81 11.94 -11.76 36.42
C LEU A 81 11.02 -12.46 35.43
N MET A 82 9.80 -11.95 35.22
CA MET A 82 8.88 -12.47 34.19
C MET A 82 9.52 -12.49 32.78
N CYS A 83 10.41 -11.54 32.48
CA CYS A 83 11.11 -11.47 31.20
C CYS A 83 12.54 -12.05 31.27
N HIS A 84 13.23 -11.84 32.39
CA HIS A 84 14.66 -12.11 32.48
C HIS A 84 15.04 -13.41 33.21
N LEU A 85 14.13 -14.04 33.95
CA LEU A 85 14.40 -15.32 34.59
C LEU A 85 14.05 -16.47 33.63
N LYS A 86 15.04 -17.31 33.33
CA LYS A 86 14.90 -18.43 32.38
C LYS A 86 13.71 -19.36 32.71
N ASP A 87 13.55 -19.71 33.97
CA ASP A 87 12.58 -20.71 34.43
C ASP A 87 11.35 -20.08 35.12
N TYR A 88 11.00 -18.84 34.75
CA TYR A 88 9.86 -18.15 35.34
C TYR A 88 8.53 -18.85 35.02
N ASN A 89 7.75 -19.19 36.06
CA ASN A 89 6.50 -19.93 35.93
C ASN A 89 5.30 -18.98 35.76
N ASN A 90 5.08 -18.53 34.53
CA ASN A 90 3.93 -17.70 34.15
C ASN A 90 2.58 -18.34 34.45
N GLY A 91 2.47 -19.66 34.33
CA GLY A 91 1.24 -20.40 34.68
C GLY A 91 0.89 -20.29 36.16
N LEU A 92 1.88 -20.36 37.05
CA LEU A 92 1.69 -20.20 38.49
C LEU A 92 1.39 -18.74 38.86
N ARG A 93 2.07 -17.77 38.25
CA ARG A 93 1.74 -16.34 38.39
C ARG A 93 0.27 -16.07 38.03
N LYS A 94 -0.18 -16.58 36.88
CA LYS A 94 -1.59 -16.49 36.43
C LYS A 94 -2.58 -17.09 37.44
N LYS A 95 -2.24 -18.23 38.05
CA LYS A 95 -3.06 -18.85 39.11
C LYS A 95 -3.17 -17.95 40.34
N GLN A 96 -2.07 -17.32 40.76
CA GLN A 96 -2.09 -16.38 41.89
C GLN A 96 -2.90 -15.12 41.60
N ILE A 97 -2.77 -14.53 40.41
CA ILE A 97 -3.59 -13.39 39.99
C ILE A 97 -5.08 -13.77 39.97
N SER A 98 -5.41 -14.96 39.47
CA SER A 98 -6.78 -15.47 39.47
C SER A 98 -7.35 -15.68 40.88
N ALA A 99 -6.48 -16.02 41.85
CA ALA A 99 -6.79 -16.12 43.27
C ALA A 99 -6.85 -14.77 43.99
N LEU A 100 -6.64 -13.65 43.27
CA LEU A 100 -6.50 -12.29 43.81
C LEU A 100 -5.32 -12.13 44.77
N ASN A 101 -4.31 -13.00 44.67
CA ASN A 101 -3.10 -12.96 45.47
C ASN A 101 -2.03 -12.07 44.81
N PHE A 102 -2.38 -10.82 44.47
CA PHE A 102 -1.56 -9.94 43.63
C PHE A 102 -0.14 -9.73 44.19
N ARG A 103 -0.03 -9.42 45.49
CA ARG A 103 1.27 -9.22 46.16
C ARG A 103 2.25 -10.37 46.00
N TRP A 104 1.75 -11.60 45.90
CA TRP A 104 2.56 -12.82 45.96
C TRP A 104 2.74 -13.49 44.61
N ALA A 105 2.14 -12.94 43.55
CA ALA A 105 2.15 -13.56 42.23
C ALA A 105 3.58 -13.70 41.67
N ALA A 106 4.41 -12.66 41.82
CA ALA A 106 5.81 -12.66 41.38
C ALA A 106 6.67 -13.68 42.16
N THR A 107 6.50 -13.76 43.49
CA THR A 107 7.21 -14.74 44.34
C THR A 107 6.91 -16.18 43.92
N ALA A 108 5.64 -16.47 43.63
CA ALA A 108 5.24 -17.79 43.15
C ALA A 108 5.78 -18.06 41.74
N GLY A 109 5.67 -17.08 40.84
CA GLY A 109 6.17 -17.19 39.46
C GLY A 109 7.68 -17.41 39.38
N ALA A 110 8.46 -16.70 40.18
CA ALA A 110 9.91 -16.85 40.26
C ALA A 110 10.36 -18.14 40.98
N GLY A 111 9.44 -18.87 41.61
CA GLY A 111 9.75 -20.10 42.35
C GLY A 111 10.44 -19.88 43.70
N PHE A 112 10.34 -18.69 44.28
CA PHE A 112 10.94 -18.38 45.59
C PHE A 112 10.12 -18.92 46.77
N GLY A 113 8.86 -19.28 46.55
CA GLY A 113 8.03 -19.82 47.60
C GLY A 113 6.68 -20.31 47.12
N ARG A 114 5.98 -21.03 48.01
CA ARG A 114 4.61 -21.51 47.81
C ARG A 114 3.64 -20.62 48.57
N ILE A 115 2.51 -20.31 47.93
CA ILE A 115 1.46 -19.47 48.50
C ILE A 115 0.29 -20.36 48.92
N SER A 116 -0.06 -20.32 50.21
CA SER A 116 -1.24 -20.98 50.76
C SER A 116 -2.35 -19.96 50.99
N GLY A 117 -3.60 -20.32 50.70
CA GLY A 117 -4.77 -19.43 50.78
C GLY A 117 -5.08 -18.65 49.49
N SER A 118 -6.28 -18.08 49.43
CA SER A 118 -6.79 -17.28 48.32
C SER A 118 -7.63 -16.11 48.82
N VAL A 119 -7.25 -14.89 48.44
CA VAL A 119 -8.06 -13.69 48.72
C VAL A 119 -9.43 -13.79 48.05
N ALA A 120 -9.51 -14.42 46.87
CA ALA A 120 -10.78 -14.66 46.19
C ALA A 120 -11.75 -15.54 46.99
N ARG A 121 -11.25 -16.40 47.89
CA ARG A 121 -12.06 -17.21 48.81
C ARG A 121 -12.27 -16.58 50.19
N GLY A 122 -11.67 -15.41 50.43
CA GLY A 122 -11.71 -14.74 51.72
C GLY A 122 -10.60 -15.16 52.70
N ASP A 123 -9.69 -16.05 52.28
CA ASP A 123 -8.53 -16.45 53.09
C ASP A 123 -7.52 -15.30 53.21
N THR A 124 -6.63 -15.38 54.21
CA THR A 124 -5.42 -14.54 54.30
C THR A 124 -4.23 -15.34 53.77
N PRO A 125 -3.65 -14.98 52.61
CA PRO A 125 -2.56 -15.77 52.05
C PRO A 125 -1.29 -15.72 52.91
N THR A 126 -0.59 -16.85 52.95
CA THR A 126 0.70 -17.01 53.62
C THR A 126 1.75 -17.53 52.63
N VAL A 127 3.01 -17.16 52.85
CA VAL A 127 4.14 -17.57 52.00
C VAL A 127 5.03 -18.53 52.76
N THR A 128 5.35 -19.66 52.16
CA THR A 128 6.44 -20.54 52.59
C THR A 128 7.57 -20.43 51.58
N TYR A 129 8.66 -19.76 51.96
CA TYR A 129 9.83 -19.60 51.09
C TYR A 129 10.59 -20.92 50.92
N ASP A 130 11.10 -21.15 49.71
CA ASP A 130 12.02 -22.25 49.41
C ASP A 130 13.44 -21.81 49.79
N LEU A 131 13.84 -22.13 51.03
CA LEU A 131 15.14 -21.73 51.58
C LEU A 131 16.33 -22.25 50.75
N SER A 132 16.17 -23.30 49.95
CA SER A 132 17.23 -23.80 49.06
C SER A 132 17.62 -22.80 47.97
N ARG A 133 16.76 -21.80 47.70
CA ARG A 133 17.01 -20.72 46.75
C ARG A 133 17.84 -19.58 47.34
N PHE A 134 17.97 -19.53 48.66
CA PHE A 134 18.60 -18.43 49.38
C PHE A 134 19.94 -18.86 49.95
N GLY A 135 20.95 -18.00 49.80
CA GLY A 135 22.22 -18.15 50.50
C GLY A 135 22.10 -17.86 52.00
N PRO A 136 23.15 -18.15 52.78
CA PRO A 136 23.17 -17.85 54.22
C PRO A 136 22.97 -16.36 54.57
N ASP A 137 23.25 -15.46 53.63
CA ASP A 137 23.05 -14.01 53.77
C ASP A 137 21.64 -13.55 53.34
N GLY A 138 20.73 -14.48 53.03
CA GLY A 138 19.36 -14.20 52.60
C GLY A 138 19.24 -13.71 51.16
N LYS A 139 20.32 -13.73 50.36
CA LYS A 139 20.27 -13.35 48.93
C LYS A 139 20.03 -14.55 48.03
N VAL A 140 19.60 -14.29 46.80
CA VAL A 140 19.39 -15.30 45.76
C VAL A 140 20.38 -15.10 44.61
N THR A 141 20.87 -16.20 44.05
CA THR A 141 21.62 -16.18 42.77
C THR A 141 20.69 -16.61 41.66
N LEU A 142 20.44 -15.72 40.69
CA LEU A 142 19.46 -15.95 39.64
C LEU A 142 20.14 -16.01 38.26
N PRO A 143 19.76 -16.95 37.39
CA PRO A 143 20.19 -16.95 35.99
C PRO A 143 19.41 -15.89 35.20
N VAL A 144 19.75 -14.61 35.43
CA VAL A 144 19.14 -13.46 34.75
C VAL A 144 19.70 -13.37 33.34
N MET A 145 18.84 -13.53 32.34
CA MET A 145 19.19 -13.44 30.92
C MET A 145 19.26 -11.98 30.50
N LYS A 146 20.35 -11.56 29.84
CA LYS A 146 20.47 -10.19 29.29
C LYS A 146 19.41 -9.93 28.21
N LYS A 147 19.25 -10.87 27.28
CA LYS A 147 18.21 -10.84 26.24
C LYS A 147 17.10 -11.83 26.60
N PRO A 148 15.84 -11.39 26.75
CA PRO A 148 14.72 -12.28 26.97
C PRO A 148 14.59 -13.33 25.85
N ALA A 149 14.24 -14.56 26.23
CA ALA A 149 13.91 -15.61 25.28
C ALA A 149 12.52 -15.35 24.66
N ASN A 150 12.28 -15.84 23.44
CA ASN A 150 11.02 -15.61 22.71
C ASN A 150 9.81 -16.11 23.49
N GLU A 151 9.96 -17.23 24.20
CA GLU A 151 8.90 -17.90 24.95
C GLU A 151 8.34 -16.98 26.05
N ASN A 152 9.17 -16.13 26.64
CA ASN A 152 8.75 -15.17 27.68
C ASN A 152 7.84 -14.09 27.08
N CYS A 153 8.11 -13.63 25.85
CA CYS A 153 7.24 -12.69 25.14
C CYS A 153 5.98 -13.40 24.63
N LEU A 154 6.13 -14.60 24.07
CA LEU A 154 5.08 -15.33 23.40
C LEU A 154 4.00 -15.85 24.36
N PHE A 155 4.29 -16.03 25.65
CA PHE A 155 3.27 -16.32 26.66
C PHE A 155 2.07 -15.37 26.59
N CYS A 156 2.32 -14.09 26.30
CA CYS A 156 1.29 -13.05 26.19
C CYS A 156 0.91 -12.74 24.74
N HIS A 157 1.88 -12.74 23.83
CA HIS A 157 1.70 -12.25 22.46
C HIS A 157 1.21 -13.33 21.48
N HIS A 158 1.46 -14.60 21.77
CA HIS A 158 1.17 -15.69 20.84
C HIS A 158 -0.33 -15.92 20.65
N GLU A 159 -1.10 -16.17 21.72
CA GLU A 159 -2.56 -16.38 21.59
C GLU A 159 -3.21 -15.17 20.89
N PRO A 160 -3.08 -13.91 21.35
CA PRO A 160 -3.76 -12.78 20.70
C PRO A 160 -3.30 -12.54 19.27
N GLY A 161 -2.01 -12.72 18.98
CA GLY A 161 -1.44 -12.54 17.65
C GLY A 161 -2.01 -13.54 16.65
N TRP A 162 -2.03 -14.84 17.00
CA TRP A 162 -2.69 -15.84 16.16
C TRP A 162 -4.17 -15.52 16.06
N LYS A 163 -4.84 -15.34 17.20
CA LYS A 163 -6.31 -15.35 17.24
C LYS A 163 -6.88 -14.19 16.45
N LYS A 164 -6.27 -13.02 16.54
CA LYS A 164 -6.83 -11.82 15.91
C LYS A 164 -6.23 -11.59 14.53
N ARG A 165 -4.94 -11.89 14.36
CA ARG A 165 -4.15 -11.49 13.20
C ARG A 165 -3.65 -12.69 12.38
N GLY A 166 -3.93 -13.92 12.79
CA GLY A 166 -3.39 -15.11 12.13
C GLY A 166 -1.89 -15.32 12.38
N GLN A 167 -1.17 -14.45 13.08
CA GLN A 167 0.30 -14.52 13.23
C GLN A 167 0.72 -15.65 14.17
N SER A 168 1.56 -16.58 13.70
CA SER A 168 1.89 -17.78 14.49
C SER A 168 3.24 -17.74 15.21
N PHE A 169 4.14 -16.81 14.84
CA PHE A 169 5.46 -16.65 15.46
C PHE A 169 6.26 -17.97 15.54
N SER A 170 6.26 -18.73 14.45
CA SER A 170 6.85 -20.07 14.42
C SER A 170 7.97 -20.18 13.40
N LYS A 171 8.93 -21.08 13.64
CA LYS A 171 9.97 -21.45 12.65
C LYS A 171 9.37 -22.01 11.34
N ARG A 172 8.12 -22.47 11.39
CA ARG A 172 7.39 -23.01 10.23
C ARG A 172 6.95 -21.90 9.29
N THR A 173 6.50 -20.77 9.83
CA THR A 173 5.85 -19.70 9.07
C THR A 173 6.73 -18.47 8.84
N ASP A 174 7.73 -18.25 9.69
CA ASP A 174 8.58 -17.06 9.64
C ASP A 174 10.07 -17.43 9.42
N VAL A 175 10.68 -16.81 8.41
CA VAL A 175 12.10 -17.05 8.08
C VAL A 175 13.08 -16.55 9.13
N HIS A 176 12.75 -15.48 9.86
CA HIS A 176 13.60 -14.92 10.90
C HIS A 176 13.60 -15.81 12.14
N MET A 177 12.43 -16.30 12.54
CA MET A 177 12.33 -17.30 13.62
C MET A 177 13.09 -18.58 13.26
N ARG A 178 13.02 -19.01 11.99
CA ARG A 178 13.78 -20.17 11.49
C ARG A 178 15.29 -19.93 11.52
N ALA A 179 15.73 -18.71 11.23
CA ALA A 179 17.13 -18.29 11.32
C ALA A 179 17.62 -18.11 12.77
N GLY A 180 16.73 -18.19 13.76
CA GLY A 180 17.08 -18.12 15.18
C GLY A 180 17.05 -16.73 15.79
N LEU A 181 16.42 -15.74 15.12
CA LEU A 181 16.27 -14.40 15.68
C LEU A 181 15.34 -14.40 16.90
N LEU A 182 15.66 -13.52 17.86
CA LEU A 182 14.82 -13.24 19.02
C LEU A 182 13.87 -12.07 18.74
N CYS A 183 12.73 -12.02 19.42
CA CYS A 183 11.79 -10.90 19.32
C CYS A 183 12.49 -9.56 19.59
N VAL A 184 13.38 -9.53 20.60
CA VAL A 184 14.15 -8.33 20.99
C VAL A 184 15.27 -7.95 20.02
N ASP A 185 15.58 -8.79 19.02
CA ASP A 185 16.51 -8.40 17.96
C ASP A 185 15.86 -7.41 16.97
N CYS A 186 14.54 -7.45 16.83
CA CYS A 186 13.76 -6.45 16.09
C CYS A 186 13.17 -5.41 17.04
N HIS A 187 12.56 -5.85 18.14
CA HIS A 187 12.01 -5.04 19.22
C HIS A 187 13.11 -4.62 20.20
N VAL A 188 14.11 -3.91 19.68
CA VAL A 188 15.27 -3.43 20.44
C VAL A 188 14.86 -2.47 21.56
N THR A 189 15.67 -2.41 22.62
CA THR A 189 15.45 -1.50 23.75
C THR A 189 16.77 -1.17 24.43
N GLY A 190 16.80 -0.10 25.21
CA GLY A 190 17.98 0.32 25.95
C GLY A 190 19.19 0.53 25.04
N ARG A 191 20.34 -0.03 25.43
CA ARG A 191 21.62 0.17 24.74
C ARG A 191 21.69 -0.44 23.34
N ASP A 192 20.79 -1.37 23.03
CA ASP A 192 20.74 -2.04 21.73
C ASP A 192 19.88 -1.26 20.72
N ALA A 193 19.14 -0.25 21.16
CA ALA A 193 18.34 0.61 20.29
C ALA A 193 19.17 1.76 19.70
N THR A 194 18.83 2.16 18.48
CA THR A 194 19.42 3.35 17.82
C THR A 194 18.49 4.56 17.87
N ASP A 195 17.21 4.35 18.12
CA ASP A 195 16.23 5.42 18.22
C ASP A 195 16.37 6.13 19.58
N PRO A 196 16.56 7.47 19.60
CA PRO A 196 16.82 8.22 20.83
C PRO A 196 15.65 8.20 21.81
N ARG A 197 14.43 7.89 21.37
CA ARG A 197 13.23 7.81 22.25
C ARG A 197 13.27 6.61 23.19
N ILE A 198 14.04 5.58 22.83
CA ILE A 198 14.12 4.31 23.55
C ILE A 198 15.56 3.88 23.85
N TYR A 199 16.55 4.68 23.46
CA TYR A 199 17.96 4.46 23.74
C TYR A 199 18.29 4.92 25.16
N GLY A 200 18.95 4.05 25.92
CA GLY A 200 19.38 4.35 27.28
C GLY A 200 20.07 3.18 27.95
N ARG A 201 20.68 3.41 29.11
CA ARG A 201 21.38 2.33 29.84
C ARG A 201 20.44 1.19 30.23
N GLU A 202 19.29 1.53 30.79
CA GLU A 202 18.28 0.61 31.35
C GLU A 202 16.87 1.09 30.94
N GLU A 203 16.72 1.57 29.70
CA GLU A 203 15.43 1.96 29.15
C GLU A 203 14.63 0.72 28.76
N HIS A 204 13.35 0.67 29.16
CA HIS A 204 12.43 -0.46 28.96
C HIS A 204 11.25 -0.09 28.06
N GLN A 205 11.31 1.06 27.38
CA GLN A 205 10.53 1.27 26.17
C GLN A 205 10.98 0.27 25.10
N ILE A 206 10.23 -0.83 24.98
CA ILE A 206 10.48 -1.85 23.96
C ILE A 206 10.12 -1.27 22.60
N GLY A 207 11.03 -1.36 21.63
CA GLY A 207 10.82 -0.85 20.28
C GLY A 207 9.49 -1.32 19.71
N LYS A 208 8.64 -0.37 19.31
CA LYS A 208 7.28 -0.60 18.82
C LYS A 208 7.23 -0.41 17.30
N GLY A 209 6.49 -1.30 16.64
CA GLY A 209 6.10 -1.15 15.23
C GLY A 209 4.82 -0.34 15.10
N ASP A 210 4.59 0.21 13.90
CA ASP A 210 3.41 1.02 13.60
C ASP A 210 2.24 0.17 13.06
N ASP A 211 1.15 0.08 13.80
CA ASP A 211 -0.06 -0.67 13.43
C ASP A 211 -1.29 0.27 13.46
N PRO A 212 -2.12 0.31 12.39
CA PRO A 212 -3.22 1.28 12.32
C PRO A 212 -4.30 1.12 13.40
N GLY A 213 -4.38 -0.06 14.04
CA GLY A 213 -5.37 -0.38 15.06
C GLY A 213 -4.85 -0.32 16.50
N ASP A 214 -3.59 0.09 16.73
CA ASP A 214 -2.96 0.11 18.05
C ASP A 214 -2.50 1.51 18.48
N PHE A 215 -3.31 2.14 19.34
CA PHE A 215 -3.14 3.51 19.81
C PHE A 215 -2.33 3.63 21.11
N VAL A 216 -1.72 2.54 21.58
CA VAL A 216 -0.91 2.57 22.80
C VAL A 216 0.47 3.10 22.47
N ARG A 217 0.83 4.24 23.06
CA ARG A 217 2.16 4.87 22.93
C ARG A 217 2.56 5.11 21.47
N ASP A 218 1.69 5.81 20.73
CA ASP A 218 1.94 6.19 19.33
C ASP A 218 3.19 7.06 19.17
N ASP A 219 3.61 7.74 20.24
CA ASP A 219 4.89 8.44 20.34
C ASP A 219 6.11 7.53 20.14
N LEU A 220 5.95 6.21 20.30
CA LEU A 220 6.98 5.19 20.08
C LEU A 220 6.81 4.42 18.76
N ASP A 221 5.89 4.82 17.88
CA ASP A 221 5.74 4.15 16.58
C ASP A 221 7.05 4.18 15.78
N ASN A 222 7.34 3.06 15.13
CA ASN A 222 8.54 2.81 14.32
C ASN A 222 9.86 3.03 15.08
N THR A 223 9.89 2.78 16.39
CA THR A 223 11.13 2.72 17.18
C THR A 223 11.84 1.37 17.09
N MET A 224 11.13 0.32 16.66
CA MET A 224 11.73 -0.99 16.39
C MET A 224 12.65 -0.96 15.16
N ARG A 225 13.55 -1.94 15.08
CA ARG A 225 14.41 -2.13 13.91
C ARG A 225 13.57 -2.48 12.67
N THR A 226 13.83 -1.80 11.57
CA THR A 226 13.14 -1.99 10.27
C THR A 226 13.77 -3.13 9.47
N CYS A 227 13.14 -3.50 8.34
CA CYS A 227 13.72 -4.49 7.43
C CYS A 227 15.04 -3.96 6.83
N GLU A 228 15.01 -2.69 6.44
CA GLU A 228 16.09 -1.96 5.80
C GLU A 228 17.33 -1.87 6.72
N ASP A 229 17.14 -1.60 8.01
CA ASP A 229 18.24 -1.53 8.99
C ASP A 229 19.13 -2.78 8.98
N CYS A 230 18.51 -3.96 8.86
CA CYS A 230 19.22 -5.23 8.79
C CYS A 230 19.70 -5.55 7.38
N HIS A 231 18.82 -5.46 6.40
CA HIS A 231 19.05 -5.98 5.06
C HIS A 231 19.96 -5.08 4.21
N GLU A 232 20.11 -3.79 4.52
CA GLU A 232 21.08 -2.93 3.81
C GLU A 232 22.52 -3.13 4.31
N LYS A 233 22.69 -3.42 5.61
CA LYS A 233 23.98 -3.47 6.29
C LYS A 233 24.46 -4.89 6.63
N GLY A 234 23.62 -5.91 6.40
CA GLY A 234 23.92 -7.29 6.76
C GLY A 234 23.96 -7.54 8.27
N ILE A 235 23.25 -6.73 9.07
CA ILE A 235 23.20 -6.90 10.53
C ILE A 235 22.55 -8.24 10.87
N LEU A 236 23.04 -8.92 11.91
CA LEU A 236 22.60 -10.27 12.30
C LEU A 236 22.70 -11.31 11.17
N ASN A 237 23.70 -11.16 10.28
CA ASN A 237 23.88 -11.98 9.08
C ASN A 237 22.66 -11.94 8.12
N ALA A 238 21.92 -10.84 8.11
CA ALA A 238 20.83 -10.66 7.17
C ALA A 238 21.36 -10.65 5.71
N PRO A 239 20.71 -11.34 4.77
CA PRO A 239 21.12 -11.32 3.38
C PRO A 239 20.88 -9.93 2.77
N ILE A 240 21.89 -9.36 2.12
CA ILE A 240 21.77 -8.07 1.43
C ILE A 240 21.00 -8.26 0.11
N PRO A 241 19.80 -7.67 -0.05
CA PRO A 241 18.95 -7.93 -1.19
C PRO A 241 19.44 -7.15 -2.41
N LYS A 242 19.56 -7.85 -3.54
CA LYS A 242 19.96 -7.22 -4.82
C LYS A 242 18.77 -6.71 -5.63
N HIS A 243 17.58 -7.29 -5.42
CA HIS A 243 16.33 -6.99 -6.15
C HIS A 243 16.51 -6.80 -7.68
N LYS A 244 17.33 -7.66 -8.32
CA LYS A 244 17.64 -7.54 -9.75
C LYS A 244 16.37 -7.52 -10.59
N GLY A 245 16.25 -6.54 -11.50
CA GLY A 245 15.08 -6.39 -12.38
C GLY A 245 13.84 -5.78 -11.72
N PHE A 246 13.89 -5.41 -10.43
CA PHE A 246 12.80 -4.72 -9.75
C PHE A 246 13.05 -3.20 -9.71
N PRO A 247 12.20 -2.37 -10.35
CA PRO A 247 12.41 -0.93 -10.38
C PRO A 247 12.39 -0.29 -8.97
N PRO A 248 13.35 0.61 -8.63
CA PRO A 248 13.43 1.23 -7.31
C PRO A 248 12.16 1.97 -6.84
N ALA A 249 11.39 2.52 -7.78
CA ALA A 249 10.13 3.22 -7.50
C ALA A 249 9.11 2.35 -6.74
N HIS A 250 9.19 1.02 -6.81
CA HIS A 250 8.33 0.16 -5.99
C HIS A 250 8.61 0.34 -4.51
N PHE A 251 9.86 0.54 -4.08
CA PHE A 251 10.21 0.66 -2.66
C PHE A 251 9.73 1.97 -2.03
N GLU A 252 9.42 2.97 -2.86
CA GLU A 252 8.78 4.22 -2.46
C GLU A 252 7.30 4.00 -2.08
N HIS A 253 6.63 3.05 -2.74
CA HIS A 253 5.17 2.87 -2.64
C HIS A 253 4.72 1.51 -2.09
N ILE A 254 5.60 0.53 -1.99
CA ILE A 254 5.29 -0.83 -1.55
C ILE A 254 6.22 -1.17 -0.40
N ALA A 255 5.64 -1.59 0.73
CA ALA A 255 6.41 -2.03 1.88
C ALA A 255 7.05 -3.40 1.65
N CYS A 256 8.22 -3.66 2.25
CA CYS A 256 8.90 -4.96 2.17
C CYS A 256 7.97 -6.12 2.54
N GLN A 257 7.15 -5.93 3.58
CA GLN A 257 6.15 -6.90 4.05
C GLN A 257 5.14 -7.27 2.96
N THR A 258 4.74 -6.33 2.10
CA THR A 258 3.79 -6.61 1.00
C THR A 258 4.35 -7.65 0.05
N CYS A 259 5.60 -7.50 -0.37
CA CYS A 259 6.24 -8.47 -1.26
C CYS A 259 6.60 -9.76 -0.54
N HIS A 260 7.08 -9.68 0.70
CA HIS A 260 7.54 -10.83 1.47
C HIS A 260 6.45 -11.51 2.33
N MET A 261 5.18 -11.15 2.13
CA MET A 261 4.02 -11.84 2.68
C MET A 261 2.91 -12.02 1.63
N PRO A 262 3.18 -12.69 0.49
CA PRO A 262 2.17 -12.91 -0.53
C PRO A 262 1.00 -13.76 -0.04
N TRP A 263 1.23 -14.56 1.00
CA TRP A 263 0.28 -15.47 1.59
C TRP A 263 0.44 -15.47 3.10
N HIS A 264 -0.68 -15.52 3.81
CA HIS A 264 -0.71 -15.85 5.22
C HIS A 264 -0.97 -17.35 5.39
N GLN A 265 -0.38 -17.98 6.40
CA GLN A 265 -0.40 -19.45 6.55
C GLN A 265 -1.30 -19.96 7.68
N VAL A 266 -1.82 -19.06 8.51
CA VAL A 266 -2.72 -19.38 9.63
C VAL A 266 -3.90 -18.41 9.60
N LYS A 267 -5.11 -18.96 9.83
CA LYS A 267 -6.39 -18.24 9.69
C LYS A 267 -6.48 -17.06 10.67
N ALA A 268 -6.80 -15.87 10.17
CA ALA A 268 -7.15 -14.70 10.97
C ALA A 268 -8.67 -14.54 11.08
N ALA A 269 -9.14 -13.84 12.12
CA ALA A 269 -10.54 -13.44 12.20
C ALA A 269 -10.78 -12.33 11.18
N LEU A 270 -11.66 -12.58 10.19
CA LEU A 270 -11.98 -11.60 9.17
C LEU A 270 -13.26 -10.85 9.54
N VAL A 271 -14.36 -11.56 9.78
CA VAL A 271 -15.62 -10.97 10.28
C VAL A 271 -15.78 -11.28 11.76
N GLN A 272 -16.17 -10.26 12.53
CA GLN A 272 -16.65 -10.40 13.89
C GLN A 272 -18.08 -9.85 13.96
N ASP A 273 -19.05 -10.75 14.06
CA ASP A 273 -20.46 -10.40 14.23
C ASP A 273 -20.87 -10.56 15.70
N ALA A 274 -21.34 -9.48 16.29
CA ALA A 274 -21.87 -9.42 17.65
C ALA A 274 -23.39 -9.25 17.71
N SER A 275 -24.08 -9.50 16.59
CA SER A 275 -25.53 -9.35 16.44
C SER A 275 -26.30 -10.62 16.81
N VAL A 276 -25.67 -11.79 16.73
CA VAL A 276 -26.29 -13.12 16.94
C VAL A 276 -25.68 -13.94 18.06
N PHE A 277 -26.41 -14.96 18.53
CA PHE A 277 -25.94 -15.90 19.54
C PHE A 277 -25.25 -17.13 18.93
N ASN A 278 -23.96 -17.29 19.19
CA ASN A 278 -23.13 -18.38 18.71
C ASN A 278 -23.37 -19.67 19.51
N LYS A 279 -24.04 -20.63 18.86
CA LYS A 279 -24.37 -21.95 19.41
C LYS A 279 -23.24 -22.98 19.31
N SER A 280 -22.10 -22.61 18.71
CA SER A 280 -20.98 -23.55 18.54
C SER A 280 -20.54 -24.19 19.86
N PRO A 281 -20.08 -25.44 19.84
CA PRO A 281 -19.59 -26.12 21.03
C PRO A 281 -18.26 -25.52 21.51
N ARG A 282 -17.88 -25.80 22.77
CA ARG A 282 -16.57 -25.43 23.35
C ARG A 282 -16.25 -23.92 23.32
N ILE A 283 -17.24 -23.05 23.54
CA ILE A 283 -17.00 -21.62 23.74
C ILE A 283 -16.84 -21.32 25.24
N SER A 284 -15.67 -20.82 25.65
CA SER A 284 -15.39 -20.45 27.05
C SER A 284 -14.67 -19.10 27.20
N PRO A 285 -15.04 -18.29 28.20
CA PRO A 285 -16.21 -18.43 29.08
C PRO A 285 -17.55 -18.24 28.32
N PRO A 286 -18.69 -18.68 28.89
CA PRO A 286 -20.00 -18.63 28.21
C PRO A 286 -20.41 -17.28 27.60
N PRO A 287 -20.10 -16.11 28.21
CA PRO A 287 -20.44 -14.82 27.62
C PRO A 287 -19.85 -14.57 26.22
N LYS A 288 -18.79 -15.29 25.85
CA LYS A 288 -18.18 -15.17 24.52
C LYS A 288 -19.08 -15.68 23.37
N ARG A 289 -20.25 -16.27 23.70
CA ARG A 289 -21.25 -16.69 22.72
C ARG A 289 -21.92 -15.54 21.98
N ILE A 290 -21.75 -14.30 22.40
CA ILE A 290 -22.23 -13.13 21.63
C ILE A 290 -21.29 -12.74 20.47
N TRP A 291 -20.26 -13.55 20.18
CA TRP A 291 -19.36 -13.30 19.07
C TRP A 291 -19.35 -14.50 18.12
N SER A 292 -19.75 -14.23 16.89
CA SER A 292 -19.62 -15.12 15.74
C SER A 292 -18.49 -14.63 14.86
N PHE A 293 -17.72 -15.56 14.29
CA PHE A 293 -16.55 -15.25 13.50
C PHE A 293 -16.58 -15.96 12.16
N TYR A 294 -16.07 -15.28 11.13
CA TYR A 294 -15.83 -15.87 9.83
C TYR A 294 -14.35 -15.74 9.48
N GLY A 295 -13.82 -16.79 8.85
CA GLY A 295 -12.45 -16.78 8.33
C GLY A 295 -12.31 -15.98 7.03
N PRO A 296 -11.09 -15.89 6.48
CA PRO A 296 -10.82 -15.27 5.18
C PRO A 296 -11.53 -15.94 4.01
N ASP A 297 -11.97 -17.18 4.20
CA ASP A 297 -12.80 -17.97 3.29
C ASP A 297 -14.29 -17.64 3.39
N MET A 298 -14.69 -16.69 4.25
CA MET A 298 -16.08 -16.37 4.57
C MET A 298 -16.92 -17.56 5.01
N LYS A 299 -16.29 -18.55 5.63
CA LYS A 299 -16.98 -19.66 6.28
C LYS A 299 -17.09 -19.41 7.78
N PRO A 300 -18.22 -19.80 8.42
CA PRO A 300 -18.33 -19.81 9.86
C PRO A 300 -17.15 -20.50 10.52
N TRP A 301 -16.60 -19.85 11.53
CA TRP A 301 -15.43 -20.34 12.25
C TRP A 301 -15.75 -20.41 13.74
N ASN A 302 -15.74 -21.62 14.31
CA ASN A 302 -15.74 -21.81 15.76
C ASN A 302 -14.38 -21.43 16.36
N TYR A 303 -14.12 -20.13 16.29
CA TYR A 303 -12.92 -19.46 16.71
C TYR A 303 -12.43 -19.86 18.11
N TYR A 304 -13.34 -19.82 19.09
CA TYR A 304 -13.00 -20.14 20.47
C TYR A 304 -12.78 -21.62 20.70
N GLY A 305 -13.59 -22.49 20.07
CA GLY A 305 -13.39 -23.94 20.14
C GLY A 305 -12.05 -24.34 19.52
N PHE A 306 -11.66 -23.69 18.42
CA PHE A 306 -10.37 -23.90 17.77
C PHE A 306 -9.22 -23.40 18.65
N ALA A 307 -9.34 -22.21 19.23
CA ALA A 307 -8.36 -21.66 20.17
C ALA A 307 -8.11 -22.55 21.40
N LEU A 308 -9.15 -23.24 21.88
CA LEU A 308 -9.03 -24.17 23.00
C LEU A 308 -8.56 -25.57 22.58
N GLY A 309 -8.68 -25.92 21.29
CA GLY A 309 -8.49 -27.27 20.78
C GLY A 309 -7.07 -27.60 20.33
N TYR A 310 -6.24 -26.60 20.02
CA TYR A 310 -4.87 -26.81 19.52
C TYR A 310 -3.83 -26.30 20.52
N PRO A 311 -2.75 -27.07 20.77
CA PRO A 311 -1.61 -26.59 21.53
C PRO A 311 -0.98 -25.35 20.87
N GLU A 312 -0.32 -24.53 21.69
CA GLU A 312 0.42 -23.38 21.21
C GLU A 312 1.51 -23.80 20.19
N GLY A 313 1.62 -23.07 19.08
CA GLY A 313 2.56 -23.35 17.99
C GLY A 313 2.13 -24.44 17.00
N LEU A 314 1.01 -25.13 17.23
CA LEU A 314 0.55 -26.27 16.43
C LEU A 314 -0.80 -26.02 15.72
N GLN A 315 -1.05 -24.78 15.33
CA GLN A 315 -2.28 -24.41 14.63
C GLN A 315 -2.30 -25.03 13.22
N PRO A 316 -3.46 -25.46 12.73
CA PRO A 316 -3.63 -25.90 11.34
C PRO A 316 -3.25 -24.81 10.34
N LEU A 317 -2.65 -25.25 9.24
CA LEU A 317 -2.31 -24.36 8.13
C LEU A 317 -3.57 -24.01 7.35
N THR A 318 -3.73 -22.73 7.06
CA THR A 318 -4.77 -22.20 6.15
C THR A 318 -4.13 -21.09 5.34
N GLN A 319 -3.94 -21.36 4.06
CA GLN A 319 -3.30 -20.39 3.17
C GLN A 319 -4.35 -19.44 2.58
N TYR A 320 -4.13 -18.13 2.71
CA TYR A 320 -4.95 -17.10 2.05
C TYR A 320 -4.09 -15.89 1.68
N ARG A 321 -4.58 -15.07 0.74
CA ARG A 321 -3.91 -13.81 0.40
C ARG A 321 -4.39 -12.69 1.31
N PRO A 322 -3.48 -11.90 1.89
CA PRO A 322 -3.86 -10.70 2.61
C PRO A 322 -4.44 -9.66 1.64
N VAL A 323 -5.28 -8.76 2.14
CA VAL A 323 -5.74 -7.62 1.35
C VAL A 323 -4.67 -6.55 1.34
N HIS A 324 -4.49 -5.86 0.23
CA HIS A 324 -3.53 -4.75 0.15
C HIS A 324 -4.24 -3.41 0.27
N GLY A 325 -3.73 -2.55 1.16
CA GLY A 325 -4.28 -1.21 1.37
C GLY A 325 -3.19 -0.17 1.57
N LEU A 326 -3.53 1.09 1.28
CA LEU A 326 -2.63 2.23 1.43
C LEU A 326 -2.61 2.71 2.88
N TYR A 327 -1.43 2.77 3.48
CA TYR A 327 -1.21 3.31 4.82
C TYR A 327 0.08 4.13 4.87
N LYS A 328 -0.04 5.41 5.30
CA LYS A 328 1.08 6.38 5.37
C LYS A 328 1.97 6.39 4.10
N GLY A 329 1.35 6.36 2.92
CA GLY A 329 2.02 6.48 1.62
C GLY A 329 2.57 5.18 1.02
N LYS A 330 2.53 4.05 1.74
CA LYS A 330 2.93 2.73 1.22
C LYS A 330 1.77 1.73 1.23
N ILE A 331 1.82 0.78 0.30
CA ILE A 331 0.94 -0.37 0.24
C ILE A 331 1.45 -1.41 1.23
N TYR A 332 0.57 -1.84 2.13
CA TYR A 332 0.81 -2.87 3.12
C TYR A 332 -0.18 -4.04 2.98
N PRO A 333 0.21 -5.26 3.40
CA PRO A 333 -0.73 -6.35 3.57
C PRO A 333 -1.46 -6.16 4.91
N LEU A 334 -2.80 -6.18 4.87
CA LEU A 334 -3.65 -5.84 6.00
C LEU A 334 -4.64 -6.97 6.35
N ASN A 335 -5.06 -7.00 7.62
CA ASN A 335 -6.34 -7.57 8.05
C ASN A 335 -7.26 -6.44 8.48
N ARG A 336 -8.38 -6.23 7.79
CA ARG A 336 -9.37 -5.22 8.16
C ARG A 336 -10.53 -5.96 8.79
N VAL A 337 -10.69 -5.89 10.12
CA VAL A 337 -11.75 -6.68 10.78
C VAL A 337 -13.11 -6.11 10.42
N TYR A 338 -13.97 -6.95 9.86
CA TYR A 338 -15.32 -6.61 9.48
C TYR A 338 -16.25 -6.75 10.68
N THR A 339 -16.59 -5.65 11.33
CA THR A 339 -17.35 -5.63 12.58
C THR A 339 -18.82 -5.33 12.36
N ARG A 340 -19.70 -6.09 13.03
CA ARG A 340 -21.15 -5.87 13.07
C ARG A 340 -21.66 -5.98 14.49
N TRP A 341 -22.46 -5.03 14.95
CA TRP A 341 -22.87 -4.96 16.36
C TRP A 341 -24.06 -4.01 16.58
N VAL A 342 -24.66 -4.05 17.76
CA VAL A 342 -25.74 -3.13 18.15
C VAL A 342 -25.17 -1.98 18.97
N GLY A 343 -25.42 -0.75 18.53
CA GLY A 343 -24.96 0.46 19.16
C GLY A 343 -26.07 1.36 19.70
N ILE A 344 -25.67 2.44 20.36
CA ILE A 344 -26.52 3.45 20.95
C ILE A 344 -26.06 4.82 20.46
N LYS A 345 -26.81 5.41 19.54
CA LYS A 345 -26.58 6.77 19.07
C LYS A 345 -27.18 7.75 20.07
N THR A 346 -26.39 8.69 20.56
CA THR A 346 -26.87 9.79 21.40
C THR A 346 -26.94 11.07 20.58
N ALA A 347 -28.03 11.82 20.68
CA ALA A 347 -28.20 13.12 20.03
C ALA A 347 -27.13 14.11 20.52
N GLY A 348 -26.54 14.88 19.61
CA GLY A 348 -25.49 15.88 19.92
C GLY A 348 -24.12 15.30 20.31
N LYS A 349 -23.97 13.99 20.54
CA LYS A 349 -22.66 13.37 20.83
C LYS A 349 -22.05 12.74 19.59
N ALA A 350 -20.75 12.96 19.40
CA ALA A 350 -19.97 12.25 18.40
C ALA A 350 -19.86 10.76 18.77
N GLY A 351 -19.83 9.90 17.75
CA GLY A 351 -19.70 8.45 17.91
C GLY A 351 -20.98 7.69 18.28
N ILE A 352 -20.82 6.37 18.41
CA ILE A 352 -21.87 5.41 18.75
C ILE A 352 -21.39 4.64 19.99
N GLY A 353 -22.17 4.70 21.07
CA GLY A 353 -21.89 3.95 22.29
C GLY A 353 -22.27 2.48 22.15
N MET A 354 -21.71 1.62 22.99
CA MET A 354 -22.02 0.19 22.98
C MET A 354 -22.83 -0.22 24.22
N PRO A 355 -23.91 -1.01 24.09
CA PRO A 355 -24.55 -1.66 25.22
C PRO A 355 -23.55 -2.59 25.95
N HIS A 356 -23.73 -2.76 27.25
CA HIS A 356 -22.89 -3.70 28.01
C HIS A 356 -22.99 -5.12 27.43
N MET A 357 -21.85 -5.69 27.06
CA MET A 357 -21.77 -7.04 26.46
C MET A 357 -22.41 -8.12 27.33
N LYS A 358 -22.26 -8.02 28.65
CA LYS A 358 -22.89 -8.94 29.61
C LYS A 358 -24.43 -8.91 29.50
N ASP A 359 -25.01 -7.76 29.19
CA ASP A 359 -26.45 -7.58 29.11
C ASP A 359 -26.99 -8.11 27.78
N ILE A 360 -26.26 -7.90 26.68
CA ILE A 360 -26.54 -8.54 25.39
C ILE A 360 -26.47 -10.07 25.52
N PHE A 361 -25.46 -10.60 26.22
CA PHE A 361 -25.36 -12.04 26.47
C PHE A 361 -26.56 -12.55 27.28
N MET A 362 -26.94 -11.87 28.36
CA MET A 362 -28.08 -12.30 29.18
C MET A 362 -29.41 -12.21 28.41
N MET A 363 -29.61 -11.18 27.60
CA MET A 363 -30.77 -11.07 26.70
C MET A 363 -30.87 -12.30 25.80
N TRP A 364 -29.81 -12.59 25.04
CA TRP A 364 -29.76 -13.74 24.16
C TRP A 364 -29.92 -15.06 24.90
N LYS A 365 -29.27 -15.22 26.06
CA LYS A 365 -29.41 -16.43 26.87
C LYS A 365 -30.86 -16.65 27.30
N THR A 366 -31.52 -15.62 27.86
CA THR A 366 -32.92 -15.74 28.31
C THR A 366 -33.89 -16.00 27.15
N HIS A 367 -33.59 -15.46 25.97
CA HIS A 367 -34.32 -15.77 24.75
C HIS A 367 -34.12 -17.25 24.35
N MET A 368 -32.87 -17.75 24.33
CA MET A 368 -32.59 -19.15 24.00
C MET A 368 -33.22 -20.14 24.99
N ASP A 369 -33.36 -19.77 26.26
CA ASP A 369 -33.99 -20.60 27.29
C ASP A 369 -35.54 -20.67 27.12
N ALA A 370 -36.18 -19.60 26.63
CA ALA A 370 -37.62 -19.56 26.37
C ALA A 370 -37.98 -18.58 25.23
N PRO A 371 -37.80 -18.97 23.95
CA PRO A 371 -37.87 -18.05 22.80
C PRO A 371 -39.20 -17.32 22.67
N ASP A 372 -40.31 -18.02 22.92
CA ASP A 372 -41.65 -17.46 22.77
C ASP A 372 -42.05 -16.48 23.89
N LYS A 373 -41.34 -16.51 25.03
CA LYS A 373 -41.63 -15.68 26.21
C LYS A 373 -40.68 -14.50 26.36
N ASN A 374 -39.40 -14.73 26.10
CA ASN A 374 -38.34 -13.74 26.34
C ASN A 374 -37.79 -13.24 25.00
N TYR A 375 -38.02 -11.97 24.69
CA TYR A 375 -37.57 -11.32 23.45
C TYR A 375 -37.97 -12.10 22.17
N PRO A 376 -39.26 -12.43 21.97
CA PRO A 376 -39.71 -13.31 20.88
C PRO A 376 -39.42 -12.77 19.48
N LEU A 377 -39.23 -11.47 19.33
CA LEU A 377 -38.84 -10.86 18.06
C LEU A 377 -37.52 -11.42 17.53
N LEU A 378 -36.59 -11.85 18.39
CA LEU A 378 -35.31 -12.42 17.98
C LEU A 378 -35.46 -13.71 17.16
N SER A 379 -36.59 -14.41 17.25
CA SER A 379 -36.90 -15.59 16.42
C SER A 379 -37.06 -15.26 14.91
N ALA A 380 -37.18 -13.98 14.55
CA ALA A 380 -37.20 -13.55 13.15
C ALA A 380 -35.82 -13.69 12.46
N ILE A 381 -34.73 -13.74 13.24
CA ILE A 381 -33.35 -13.81 12.75
C ILE A 381 -33.06 -15.24 12.28
N LYS A 382 -32.66 -15.39 11.02
CA LYS A 382 -32.46 -16.70 10.37
C LYS A 382 -31.08 -16.80 9.72
N ASP A 383 -30.72 -18.04 9.40
CA ASP A 383 -29.55 -18.36 8.58
C ASP A 383 -30.00 -18.35 7.11
N ASP A 384 -29.72 -17.24 6.43
CA ASP A 384 -30.23 -16.98 5.07
C ASP A 384 -29.44 -17.72 4.00
N ASN A 385 -28.13 -17.90 4.23
CA ASN A 385 -27.22 -18.54 3.28
C ASN A 385 -27.02 -20.04 3.55
N ARG A 386 -27.58 -20.55 4.66
CA ARG A 386 -27.53 -21.94 5.14
C ARG A 386 -26.12 -22.42 5.46
N ASP A 387 -25.25 -21.54 5.94
CA ASP A 387 -23.88 -21.88 6.33
C ASP A 387 -23.76 -22.40 7.78
N GLY A 388 -24.87 -22.38 8.52
CA GLY A 388 -25.01 -22.85 9.89
C GLY A 388 -25.00 -21.74 10.93
N PHE A 389 -24.73 -20.48 10.56
CA PHE A 389 -24.78 -19.32 11.44
C PHE A 389 -25.92 -18.38 11.02
N PRO A 390 -26.80 -17.96 11.93
CA PRO A 390 -27.79 -16.95 11.59
C PRO A 390 -27.13 -15.59 11.36
N GLU A 391 -27.70 -14.79 10.46
CA GLU A 391 -27.26 -13.44 10.18
C GLU A 391 -28.39 -12.43 10.41
N VAL A 392 -28.01 -11.20 10.76
CA VAL A 392 -28.94 -10.07 10.84
C VAL A 392 -28.70 -9.19 9.63
N ASN A 393 -29.42 -9.39 8.54
CA ASN A 393 -29.17 -8.71 7.26
C ASN A 393 -30.43 -8.12 6.64
N ARG A 394 -31.61 -8.68 6.94
CA ARG A 394 -32.87 -8.15 6.42
C ARG A 394 -33.45 -7.05 7.33
N PRO A 395 -34.23 -6.10 6.79
CA PRO A 395 -34.79 -5.01 7.59
C PRO A 395 -35.69 -5.48 8.75
N ASP A 396 -36.43 -6.58 8.59
CA ASP A 396 -37.24 -7.19 9.66
C ASP A 396 -36.40 -7.70 10.82
N GLU A 397 -35.26 -8.35 10.54
CA GLU A 397 -34.33 -8.87 11.54
C GLU A 397 -33.62 -7.74 12.29
N ILE A 398 -33.20 -6.71 11.57
CA ILE A 398 -32.57 -5.53 12.15
C ILE A 398 -33.54 -4.85 13.13
N ARG A 399 -34.80 -4.65 12.72
CA ARG A 399 -35.83 -4.09 13.60
C ARG A 399 -36.08 -4.98 14.82
N ALA A 400 -36.14 -6.29 14.63
CA ALA A 400 -36.31 -7.25 15.72
C ALA A 400 -35.17 -7.17 16.76
N LEU A 401 -33.92 -7.10 16.30
CA LEU A 401 -32.75 -6.99 17.17
C LEU A 401 -32.73 -5.65 17.91
N VAL A 402 -32.89 -4.54 17.19
CA VAL A 402 -32.89 -3.18 17.76
C VAL A 402 -34.02 -3.01 18.79
N ALA A 403 -35.22 -3.52 18.49
CA ALA A 403 -36.34 -3.49 19.42
C ALA A 403 -36.09 -4.33 20.67
N SER A 404 -35.51 -5.52 20.53
CA SER A 404 -35.18 -6.41 21.65
C SER A 404 -34.12 -5.81 22.58
N VAL A 405 -33.07 -5.21 22.00
CA VAL A 405 -32.05 -4.50 22.80
C VAL A 405 -32.65 -3.27 23.49
N SER A 406 -33.51 -2.51 22.82
CA SER A 406 -34.23 -1.39 23.44
C SER A 406 -35.10 -1.84 24.62
N ALA A 407 -35.82 -2.95 24.47
CA ALA A 407 -36.63 -3.54 25.55
C ALA A 407 -35.76 -4.01 26.72
N MET A 408 -34.60 -4.61 26.43
CA MET A 408 -33.62 -5.02 27.45
C MET A 408 -33.11 -3.81 28.25
N LEU A 409 -32.71 -2.74 27.59
CA LEU A 409 -32.21 -1.53 28.26
C LEU A 409 -33.29 -0.88 29.14
N LYS A 410 -34.53 -0.78 28.64
CA LYS A 410 -35.68 -0.27 29.42
C LYS A 410 -35.96 -1.14 30.65
N LYS A 411 -35.93 -2.46 30.51
CA LYS A 411 -36.14 -3.41 31.63
C LYS A 411 -35.08 -3.25 32.74
N LYS A 412 -33.88 -2.79 32.40
CA LYS A 412 -32.81 -2.48 33.36
C LYS A 412 -32.91 -1.10 34.01
N GLY A 413 -33.90 -0.29 33.63
CA GLY A 413 -34.08 1.07 34.14
C GLY A 413 -33.27 2.13 33.40
N GLU A 414 -32.72 1.85 32.21
CA GLU A 414 -32.11 2.90 31.38
C GLU A 414 -33.18 3.73 30.67
N THR A 415 -33.08 5.06 30.76
CA THR A 415 -33.89 5.99 29.96
C THR A 415 -33.20 6.27 28.62
N LEU A 416 -33.92 6.06 27.52
CA LEU A 416 -33.41 6.28 26.16
C LEU A 416 -33.69 7.72 25.67
N ASN A 417 -33.83 8.69 26.57
CA ASN A 417 -34.15 10.08 26.19
C ASN A 417 -33.00 10.68 25.36
N GLY A 418 -33.28 11.06 24.11
CA GLY A 418 -32.27 11.53 23.16
C GLY A 418 -31.26 10.44 22.74
N ARG A 419 -31.54 9.16 23.03
CA ARG A 419 -30.71 8.01 22.68
C ARG A 419 -31.52 7.03 21.82
N GLN A 420 -30.92 6.57 20.73
CA GLN A 420 -31.54 5.60 19.83
C GLN A 420 -30.65 4.36 19.71
N VAL A 421 -31.24 3.18 19.86
CA VAL A 421 -30.55 1.92 19.56
C VAL A 421 -30.47 1.78 18.04
N VAL A 422 -29.30 1.42 17.53
CA VAL A 422 -29.02 1.29 16.10
C VAL A 422 -28.23 0.02 15.84
N PHE A 423 -28.38 -0.56 14.64
CA PHE A 423 -27.51 -1.60 14.15
C PHE A 423 -26.33 -0.97 13.40
N VAL A 424 -25.11 -1.42 13.68
CA VAL A 424 -23.87 -0.92 13.09
C VAL A 424 -23.26 -2.03 12.23
N ASP A 425 -22.99 -1.72 10.97
CA ASP A 425 -22.31 -2.59 10.03
C ASP A 425 -21.15 -1.81 9.40
N GLY A 426 -19.93 -2.04 9.90
CA GLY A 426 -18.76 -1.38 9.38
C GLY A 426 -18.75 0.14 9.56
N ASP A 427 -18.88 0.83 8.44
CA ASP A 427 -18.85 2.28 8.28
C ASP A 427 -20.23 2.91 8.18
N ARG A 428 -21.28 2.17 8.53
CA ARG A 428 -22.66 2.66 8.48
C ARG A 428 -23.47 2.13 9.64
N TYR A 429 -24.54 2.84 9.97
CA TYR A 429 -25.52 2.40 10.94
C TYR A 429 -26.94 2.66 10.47
N THR A 430 -27.90 1.95 11.05
CA THR A 430 -29.32 2.08 10.74
C THR A 430 -30.19 1.83 11.98
N PRO A 431 -31.31 2.55 12.14
CA PRO A 431 -32.30 2.23 13.17
C PRO A 431 -33.32 1.17 12.73
N ASP A 432 -33.48 0.92 11.43
CA ASP A 432 -34.62 0.19 10.86
C ASP A 432 -34.28 -0.80 9.73
N GLY A 433 -33.03 -0.82 9.28
CA GLY A 433 -32.54 -1.65 8.16
C GLY A 433 -32.72 -1.03 6.77
N ASN A 434 -33.50 0.04 6.64
CA ASN A 434 -33.81 0.69 5.36
C ASN A 434 -32.98 1.96 5.18
N THR A 435 -32.91 2.80 6.22
CA THR A 435 -32.20 4.07 6.17
C THR A 435 -30.82 3.89 6.80
N TRP A 436 -29.78 4.00 5.97
CA TRP A 436 -28.39 3.85 6.41
C TRP A 436 -27.68 5.20 6.44
N THR A 437 -26.99 5.47 7.54
CA THR A 437 -26.16 6.66 7.72
C THR A 437 -24.70 6.25 7.77
N THR A 438 -23.87 6.87 6.94
CA THR A 438 -22.42 6.63 6.90
C THR A 438 -21.72 7.27 8.11
N ILE A 439 -20.71 6.57 8.61
CA ILE A 439 -19.81 6.96 9.68
C ILE A 439 -18.45 7.26 9.02
N PRO A 440 -17.88 8.46 9.23
CA PRO A 440 -16.55 8.77 8.72
C PRO A 440 -15.50 7.75 9.19
N LYS A 441 -14.63 7.32 8.27
CA LYS A 441 -13.53 6.39 8.54
C LYS A 441 -12.31 6.69 7.68
N LYS A 442 -11.18 6.09 8.04
CA LYS A 442 -9.96 6.16 7.23
C LYS A 442 -10.05 5.21 6.02
N PRO A 443 -9.32 5.45 4.92
CA PRO A 443 -9.39 4.62 3.71
C PRO A 443 -9.07 3.14 3.96
N TYR A 444 -8.10 2.86 4.83
CA TYR A 444 -7.68 1.50 5.20
C TYR A 444 -8.62 0.80 6.19
N GLU A 445 -9.63 1.48 6.75
CA GLU A 445 -10.58 0.92 7.72
C GLU A 445 -11.80 0.34 7.03
N TYR A 446 -12.33 -0.78 7.53
CA TYR A 446 -13.72 -1.17 7.24
C TYR A 446 -14.69 -0.44 8.17
N SER A 447 -14.34 -0.33 9.45
CA SER A 447 -15.11 0.37 10.47
C SER A 447 -14.18 1.30 11.26
N PRO A 448 -14.63 2.51 11.65
CA PRO A 448 -13.87 3.35 12.58
C PRO A 448 -13.83 2.76 14.01
N TYR A 449 -14.60 1.71 14.29
CA TYR A 449 -14.59 0.98 15.57
C TYR A 449 -13.93 -0.41 15.47
N GLY A 450 -13.55 -0.82 14.25
CA GLY A 450 -12.94 -2.12 13.99
C GLY A 450 -11.43 -1.99 13.84
N SER A 451 -10.67 -2.93 14.39
CA SER A 451 -9.22 -2.93 14.25
C SER A 451 -8.80 -3.22 12.81
N VAL A 452 -7.76 -2.52 12.36
CA VAL A 452 -7.01 -2.85 11.15
C VAL A 452 -5.61 -3.26 11.58
N PHE A 453 -5.20 -4.47 11.24
CA PHE A 453 -3.88 -4.98 11.56
C PHE A 453 -3.00 -4.97 10.33
N LYS A 454 -1.80 -4.43 10.47
CA LYS A 454 -0.74 -4.55 9.48
C LYS A 454 -0.04 -5.89 9.70
N TYR A 455 0.12 -6.67 8.64
CA TYR A 455 0.91 -7.88 8.76
C TYR A 455 2.41 -7.54 8.73
N SER A 456 3.14 -8.07 9.70
CA SER A 456 4.58 -7.79 9.89
C SER A 456 5.37 -8.97 10.49
N HIS A 457 4.74 -10.15 10.57
CA HIS A 457 5.32 -11.41 11.03
C HIS A 457 4.90 -12.51 10.05
N ASP A 458 5.47 -13.71 10.14
CA ASP A 458 5.27 -14.79 9.16
C ASP A 458 5.84 -14.42 7.78
N ILE A 459 7.02 -13.79 7.80
CA ILE A 459 7.74 -13.34 6.61
C ILE A 459 8.25 -14.54 5.80
N CYS A 460 8.03 -14.53 4.49
CA CYS A 460 8.48 -15.57 3.56
C CYS A 460 9.87 -15.28 2.98
N PRO A 461 10.62 -16.32 2.53
CA PRO A 461 11.92 -16.11 1.90
C PRO A 461 11.78 -15.41 0.55
N ALA A 462 12.85 -14.75 0.08
CA ALA A 462 12.85 -13.98 -1.18
C ALA A 462 12.36 -14.77 -2.40
N LYS A 463 12.67 -16.07 -2.49
CA LYS A 463 12.20 -16.95 -3.58
C LYS A 463 10.68 -17.15 -3.63
N ASN A 464 9.97 -16.82 -2.55
CA ASN A 464 8.52 -16.92 -2.44
C ASN A 464 7.83 -15.55 -2.45
N ALA A 465 8.59 -14.45 -2.53
CA ALA A 465 8.05 -13.10 -2.51
C ALA A 465 7.30 -12.76 -3.82
N LEU A 466 6.36 -11.80 -3.76
CA LEU A 466 5.73 -11.26 -4.96
C LEU A 466 6.77 -10.63 -5.88
N GLY A 467 6.69 -10.93 -7.17
CA GLY A 467 7.63 -10.44 -8.19
C GLY A 467 8.83 -11.36 -8.39
N ALA A 468 9.00 -12.41 -7.57
CA ALA A 468 10.07 -13.40 -7.75
C ALA A 468 9.94 -14.16 -9.08
N LYS A 469 8.74 -14.26 -9.66
CA LYS A 469 8.50 -14.87 -10.98
C LYS A 469 8.37 -13.83 -12.11
N GLY A 470 8.69 -12.57 -11.83
CA GLY A 470 8.66 -11.47 -12.79
C GLY A 470 7.46 -10.54 -12.65
N CYS A 471 7.45 -9.48 -13.47
CA CYS A 471 6.52 -8.34 -13.33
C CYS A 471 5.04 -8.73 -13.48
N THR A 472 4.74 -9.81 -14.20
CA THR A 472 3.36 -10.25 -14.46
C THR A 472 2.65 -10.76 -13.20
N GLU A 473 3.37 -11.12 -12.14
CA GLU A 473 2.75 -11.50 -10.86
C GLU A 473 1.90 -10.36 -10.27
N CYS A 474 2.28 -9.10 -10.53
CA CYS A 474 1.56 -7.92 -10.06
C CYS A 474 0.87 -7.15 -11.19
N HIS A 475 1.45 -7.10 -12.39
CA HIS A 475 0.97 -6.22 -13.47
C HIS A 475 0.05 -6.89 -14.51
N SER A 476 -0.20 -8.20 -14.41
CA SER A 476 -1.22 -8.84 -15.25
C SER A 476 -2.62 -8.37 -14.84
N ASP A 477 -3.51 -8.24 -15.81
CA ASP A 477 -4.97 -8.16 -15.67
C ASP A 477 -5.60 -9.27 -14.79
N LYS A 478 -4.92 -10.40 -14.63
CA LYS A 478 -5.30 -11.52 -13.76
C LYS A 478 -4.56 -11.53 -12.42
N SER A 479 -3.79 -10.49 -12.11
CA SER A 479 -3.06 -10.40 -10.85
C SER A 479 -3.99 -10.07 -9.69
N ASP A 480 -3.94 -10.89 -8.64
CA ASP A 480 -4.58 -10.60 -7.36
C ASP A 480 -4.00 -9.37 -6.64
N PHE A 481 -2.86 -8.83 -7.09
CA PHE A 481 -2.28 -7.63 -6.47
C PHE A 481 -3.18 -6.41 -6.66
N PHE A 482 -3.73 -6.19 -7.86
CA PHE A 482 -4.66 -5.09 -8.12
C PHE A 482 -6.11 -5.56 -8.25
N PHE A 483 -6.34 -6.77 -8.76
CA PHE A 483 -7.67 -7.20 -9.23
C PHE A 483 -8.34 -8.24 -8.31
N ALA A 484 -7.71 -8.61 -7.18
CA ALA A 484 -8.36 -9.46 -6.19
C ALA A 484 -9.69 -8.84 -5.72
N GLN A 485 -10.67 -9.71 -5.51
CA GLN A 485 -11.95 -9.33 -4.92
C GLN A 485 -11.78 -9.19 -3.41
N VAL A 486 -11.86 -7.96 -2.92
CA VAL A 486 -11.85 -7.63 -1.50
C VAL A 486 -13.29 -7.45 -1.04
N MET A 487 -13.62 -7.97 0.14
CA MET A 487 -14.97 -7.85 0.67
C MET A 487 -15.33 -6.38 0.90
N LYS A 488 -16.50 -5.99 0.39
CA LYS A 488 -17.08 -4.67 0.61
C LYS A 488 -18.02 -4.68 1.80
N HIS A 489 -18.93 -5.65 1.88
CA HIS A 489 -19.79 -5.88 3.05
C HIS A 489 -19.94 -7.39 3.31
N PRO A 490 -19.99 -7.84 4.58
CA PRO A 490 -20.12 -9.25 4.93
C PRO A 490 -21.39 -9.92 4.40
N PHE A 491 -22.53 -9.22 4.40
CA PHE A 491 -23.83 -9.79 4.07
C PHE A 491 -24.69 -8.81 3.28
N ASP A 492 -25.26 -9.29 2.18
CA ASP A 492 -26.36 -8.68 1.44
C ASP A 492 -27.73 -9.17 1.96
N ALA A 493 -28.81 -8.85 1.24
CA ALA A 493 -30.15 -9.28 1.61
C ALA A 493 -30.36 -10.82 1.61
N ASN A 494 -29.44 -11.59 1.02
CA ASN A 494 -29.47 -13.05 0.98
C ASN A 494 -28.38 -13.68 1.88
N GLY A 495 -27.76 -12.91 2.78
CA GLY A 495 -26.69 -13.40 3.63
C GLY A 495 -25.37 -13.68 2.88
N LYS A 496 -25.15 -13.09 1.69
CA LYS A 496 -23.92 -13.32 0.91
C LYS A 496 -22.96 -12.14 0.98
N PRO A 497 -21.63 -12.38 1.00
CA PRO A 497 -20.65 -11.30 0.94
C PRO A 497 -20.68 -10.59 -0.40
N THR A 498 -20.53 -9.28 -0.35
CA THR A 498 -20.33 -8.43 -1.52
C THR A 498 -18.86 -8.05 -1.64
N TYR A 499 -18.37 -7.83 -2.86
CA TYR A 499 -16.96 -7.59 -3.13
C TYR A 499 -16.73 -6.36 -4.00
N GLU A 500 -15.51 -5.84 -3.93
CA GLU A 500 -14.99 -4.81 -4.81
C GLU A 500 -13.52 -5.11 -5.17
N PRO A 501 -13.01 -4.60 -6.30
CA PRO A 501 -11.63 -4.87 -6.68
C PRO A 501 -10.63 -4.12 -5.78
N GLN A 502 -9.53 -4.80 -5.43
CA GLN A 502 -8.51 -4.32 -4.48
C GLN A 502 -7.88 -2.97 -4.85
N TYR A 503 -7.74 -2.66 -6.14
CA TYR A 503 -7.20 -1.37 -6.58
C TYR A 503 -7.98 -0.18 -6.01
N LYS A 504 -9.29 -0.32 -5.75
CA LYS A 504 -10.10 0.73 -5.11
C LYS A 504 -9.69 0.96 -3.66
N LEU A 505 -9.41 -0.11 -2.92
CA LEU A 505 -8.90 -0.03 -1.54
C LEU A 505 -7.52 0.64 -1.48
N MET A 506 -6.71 0.45 -2.52
CA MET A 506 -5.42 1.11 -2.67
C MET A 506 -5.52 2.56 -3.16
N GLY A 507 -6.74 3.07 -3.43
CA GLY A 507 -6.97 4.44 -3.87
C GLY A 507 -6.74 4.68 -5.36
N TYR A 508 -6.64 3.61 -6.17
CA TYR A 508 -6.62 3.74 -7.62
C TYR A 508 -8.05 3.81 -8.15
N ASP A 509 -8.32 4.77 -9.03
CA ASP A 509 -9.62 4.99 -9.67
C ASP A 509 -9.78 4.22 -10.99
N GLY A 510 -8.75 3.44 -11.37
CA GLY A 510 -8.71 2.72 -12.65
C GLY A 510 -8.42 3.62 -13.85
N HIS A 511 -8.11 4.91 -13.63
CA HIS A 511 -7.74 5.86 -14.67
C HIS A 511 -6.25 6.19 -14.58
N SER A 512 -5.65 6.55 -15.72
CA SER A 512 -4.30 7.09 -15.73
C SER A 512 -4.23 8.35 -14.84
N ARG A 513 -3.11 8.50 -14.11
CA ARG A 513 -2.86 9.63 -13.21
C ARG A 513 -3.24 10.94 -13.90
N ARG A 514 -4.27 11.65 -13.40
CA ARG A 514 -4.58 13.00 -13.86
C ARG A 514 -3.48 13.93 -13.33
N TYR A 515 -2.55 14.28 -14.20
CA TYR A 515 -1.56 15.31 -13.89
C TYR A 515 -2.28 16.62 -13.57
N ALA A 516 -1.79 17.35 -12.57
CA ALA A 516 -2.22 18.70 -12.22
C ALA A 516 -1.05 19.68 -12.35
N GLY A 517 -1.32 20.98 -12.49
CA GLY A 517 -0.28 22.01 -12.56
C GLY A 517 0.57 21.96 -13.83
N VAL A 518 1.90 22.13 -13.68
CA VAL A 518 2.85 22.25 -14.80
C VAL A 518 2.92 20.99 -15.68
N ALA A 519 2.80 19.80 -15.08
CA ALA A 519 2.78 18.55 -15.85
C ALA A 519 1.52 18.42 -16.71
N ALA A 520 0.37 18.87 -16.20
CA ALA A 520 -0.90 18.83 -16.95
C ALA A 520 -0.90 19.77 -18.15
N THR A 521 -0.41 21.00 -17.95
CA THR A 521 -0.29 22.01 -19.01
C THR A 521 0.70 21.57 -20.07
N THR A 522 1.82 20.99 -19.67
CA THR A 522 2.82 20.41 -20.60
C THR A 522 2.22 19.28 -21.43
N ALA A 523 1.56 18.31 -20.80
CA ALA A 523 0.91 17.21 -21.51
C ALA A 523 -0.18 17.71 -22.48
N ALA A 524 -1.00 18.68 -22.06
CA ALA A 524 -2.02 19.28 -22.93
C ALA A 524 -1.42 20.00 -24.14
N PHE A 525 -0.35 20.77 -23.94
CA PHE A 525 0.37 21.47 -25.01
C PHE A 525 0.88 20.48 -26.06
N PHE A 526 1.68 19.48 -25.65
CA PHE A 526 2.25 18.52 -26.60
C PHE A 526 1.18 17.64 -27.27
N LYS A 527 0.11 17.28 -26.55
CA LYS A 527 -1.01 16.54 -27.13
C LYS A 527 -1.68 17.33 -28.26
N TRP A 528 -2.03 18.59 -28.03
CA TRP A 528 -2.66 19.41 -29.07
C TRP A 528 -1.70 19.76 -30.20
N LEU A 529 -0.43 20.01 -29.88
CA LEU A 529 0.64 20.16 -30.87
C LEU A 529 0.68 18.94 -31.80
N ALA A 530 0.74 17.73 -31.24
CA ALA A 530 0.80 16.50 -32.02
C ALA A 530 -0.45 16.32 -32.90
N ILE A 531 -1.65 16.55 -32.35
CA ILE A 531 -2.91 16.43 -33.12
C ILE A 531 -2.92 17.42 -34.30
N ILE A 532 -2.60 18.70 -34.05
CA ILE A 532 -2.64 19.75 -35.06
C ILE A 532 -1.60 19.50 -36.14
N VAL A 533 -0.36 19.19 -35.74
CA VAL A 533 0.74 18.91 -36.67
C VAL A 533 0.41 17.68 -37.52
N LEU A 534 0.07 16.55 -36.90
CA LEU A 534 -0.22 15.32 -37.64
C LEU A 534 -1.41 15.49 -38.59
N ALA A 535 -2.49 16.16 -38.16
CA ALA A 535 -3.62 16.45 -39.04
C ALA A 535 -3.18 17.31 -40.25
N GLY A 536 -2.36 18.34 -40.02
CA GLY A 536 -1.79 19.16 -41.08
C GLY A 536 -0.93 18.36 -42.06
N LEU A 537 -0.05 17.48 -41.55
CA LEU A 537 0.80 16.62 -42.37
C LEU A 537 -0.04 15.64 -43.21
N PHE A 538 -1.06 15.02 -42.63
CA PHE A 538 -1.97 14.11 -43.37
C PHE A 538 -2.73 14.84 -44.48
N ILE A 539 -3.29 16.02 -44.19
CA ILE A 539 -3.99 16.83 -45.20
C ILE A 539 -3.04 17.18 -46.35
N HIS A 540 -1.82 17.62 -46.02
CA HIS A 540 -0.82 17.97 -47.03
C HIS A 540 -0.42 16.76 -47.88
N ILE A 541 -0.15 15.60 -47.26
CA ILE A 541 0.17 14.34 -47.97
C ILE A 541 -0.96 13.95 -48.93
N LEU A 542 -2.22 14.04 -48.49
CA LEU A 542 -3.38 13.71 -49.32
C LEU A 542 -3.47 14.65 -50.54
N LEU A 543 -3.24 15.95 -50.32
CA LEU A 543 -3.23 16.96 -51.37
C LEU A 543 -2.08 16.75 -52.37
N ASP A 544 -0.86 16.50 -51.88
CA ASP A 544 0.32 16.21 -52.72
C ASP A 544 0.11 14.93 -53.54
N PHE A 545 -0.40 13.87 -52.91
CA PHE A 545 -0.68 12.60 -53.58
C PHE A 545 -1.68 12.77 -54.71
N CYS A 546 -2.81 13.45 -54.45
CA CYS A 546 -3.85 13.71 -55.45
C CYS A 546 -3.33 14.61 -56.59
N ALA A 547 -2.58 15.66 -56.26
CA ALA A 547 -2.01 16.57 -57.25
C ALA A 547 -1.01 15.87 -58.17
N ARG A 548 -0.08 15.11 -57.60
CA ARG A 548 0.93 14.38 -58.38
C ARG A 548 0.32 13.29 -59.23
N ARG A 549 -0.68 12.57 -58.72
CA ARG A 549 -1.36 11.53 -59.49
C ARG A 549 -2.02 12.11 -60.75
N ARG A 550 -2.51 13.35 -60.71
CA ARG A 550 -3.01 14.06 -61.90
C ARG A 550 -1.90 14.42 -62.91
N ASP A 551 -0.67 14.66 -62.44
CA ASP A 551 0.45 15.14 -63.26
C ASP A 551 1.46 14.05 -63.68
N ILE A 552 1.20 12.77 -63.37
CA ILE A 552 2.12 11.64 -63.65
C ILE A 552 2.56 11.55 -65.12
N LYS A 553 1.65 11.77 -66.07
CA LYS A 553 1.95 11.65 -67.52
C LYS A 553 2.93 12.74 -67.98
N ASN A 554 2.61 14.01 -67.69
CA ASN A 554 3.45 15.16 -68.03
C ASN A 554 4.84 15.07 -67.38
N ARG A 555 4.90 14.51 -66.16
CA ARG A 555 6.14 14.28 -65.44
C ARG A 555 7.04 13.25 -66.13
N LYS A 556 6.47 12.12 -66.55
CA LYS A 556 7.24 11.05 -67.21
C LYS A 556 7.86 11.57 -68.52
N GLU A 557 7.14 12.41 -69.26
CA GLU A 557 7.66 13.06 -70.47
C GLU A 557 8.83 14.02 -70.15
N LYS A 558 8.67 14.92 -69.17
CA LYS A 558 9.74 15.85 -68.75
C LYS A 558 10.99 15.15 -68.22
N TYR A 559 10.83 14.05 -67.49
CA TYR A 559 11.95 13.28 -66.95
C TYR A 559 12.74 12.57 -68.06
N THR A 560 12.05 12.04 -69.09
CA THR A 560 12.68 11.37 -70.24
C THR A 560 13.42 12.34 -71.16
N GLN A 561 12.99 13.61 -71.20
CA GLN A 561 13.63 14.69 -71.96
C GLN A 561 14.66 15.49 -71.13
N GLY A 562 14.90 15.10 -69.87
CA GLY A 562 15.77 15.82 -68.95
C GLY A 562 17.26 15.56 -69.20
N PRO A 563 18.15 16.40 -68.62
CA PRO A 563 19.59 16.22 -68.75
C PRO A 563 20.06 14.89 -68.12
N GLU A 564 20.88 14.15 -68.87
CA GLU A 564 21.49 12.89 -68.44
C GLU A 564 22.68 13.10 -67.47
N GLY A 565 22.90 12.13 -66.57
CA GLY A 565 24.01 12.10 -65.62
C GLY A 565 23.62 12.29 -64.15
N GLU A 566 24.59 12.08 -63.25
CA GLU A 566 24.43 12.23 -61.80
C GLU A 566 25.03 13.54 -61.29
N TYR A 567 24.41 14.13 -60.26
CA TYR A 567 24.87 15.29 -59.51
C TYR A 567 25.13 14.88 -58.05
N GLN A 568 26.33 15.14 -57.55
CA GLN A 568 26.66 14.91 -56.13
C GLN A 568 26.01 16.02 -55.30
N ARG A 569 24.89 15.71 -54.64
CA ARG A 569 24.11 16.68 -53.87
C ARG A 569 24.61 16.81 -52.43
N PHE A 570 24.95 15.68 -51.81
CA PHE A 570 25.40 15.61 -50.41
C PHE A 570 26.79 15.02 -50.27
N ASN A 571 27.60 15.58 -49.39
CA ASN A 571 28.95 15.10 -49.12
C ASN A 571 28.95 13.92 -48.11
N PRO A 572 30.10 13.24 -47.91
CA PRO A 572 30.21 12.13 -46.95
C PRO A 572 29.89 12.52 -45.51
N ASN A 573 30.14 13.77 -45.09
CA ASN A 573 29.83 14.23 -43.73
C ASN A 573 28.32 14.24 -43.48
N PHE A 574 27.52 14.72 -44.44
CA PHE A 574 26.07 14.68 -44.37
C PHE A 574 25.53 13.25 -44.33
N LEU A 575 26.10 12.35 -45.14
CA LEU A 575 25.71 10.93 -45.14
C LEU A 575 26.02 10.26 -43.79
N ALA A 576 27.20 10.52 -43.23
CA ALA A 576 27.59 9.99 -41.92
C ALA A 576 26.69 10.52 -40.79
N GLN A 577 26.39 11.82 -40.76
CA GLN A 577 25.49 12.42 -39.77
C GLN A 577 24.08 11.83 -39.89
N HIS A 578 23.57 11.67 -41.12
CA HIS A 578 22.27 11.06 -41.35
C HIS A 578 22.23 9.60 -40.88
N LEU A 579 23.27 8.81 -41.17
CA LEU A 579 23.34 7.42 -40.73
C LEU A 579 23.37 7.31 -39.19
N LEU A 580 24.17 8.14 -38.52
CA LEU A 580 24.22 8.19 -37.05
C LEU A 580 22.86 8.59 -36.46
N LEU A 581 22.21 9.60 -37.05
CA LEU A 581 20.87 10.02 -36.66
C LEU A 581 19.87 8.87 -36.81
N ALA A 582 19.83 8.22 -37.98
CA ALA A 582 18.92 7.12 -38.26
C ALA A 582 19.12 5.94 -37.28
N VAL A 583 20.37 5.52 -37.05
CA VAL A 583 20.69 4.46 -36.08
C VAL A 583 20.23 4.85 -34.67
N SER A 584 20.51 6.09 -34.23
CA SER A 584 20.10 6.56 -32.91
C SER A 584 18.58 6.56 -32.73
N VAL A 585 17.84 7.05 -33.73
CA VAL A 585 16.37 7.11 -33.71
C VAL A 585 15.77 5.71 -33.71
N ILE A 586 16.32 4.76 -34.47
CA ILE A 586 15.85 3.37 -34.46
C ILE A 586 16.04 2.75 -33.06
N LEU A 587 17.23 2.89 -32.47
CA LEU A 587 17.50 2.37 -31.12
C LEU A 587 16.57 3.00 -30.07
N LEU A 588 16.38 4.31 -30.13
CA LEU A 588 15.50 5.06 -29.22
C LEU A 588 14.02 4.70 -29.41
N THR A 589 13.57 4.51 -30.65
CA THR A 589 12.18 4.14 -30.97
C THR A 589 11.88 2.74 -30.49
N VAL A 590 12.74 1.76 -30.81
CA VAL A 590 12.54 0.36 -30.41
C VAL A 590 12.55 0.26 -28.88
N SER A 591 13.58 0.79 -28.23
CA SER A 591 13.66 0.77 -26.75
C SER A 591 12.51 1.56 -26.10
N GLY A 592 12.12 2.70 -26.68
CA GLY A 592 11.00 3.51 -26.22
C GLY A 592 9.66 2.79 -26.29
N ILE A 593 9.40 2.02 -27.36
CA ILE A 593 8.20 1.21 -27.53
C ILE A 593 8.08 0.15 -26.41
N PHE A 594 9.17 -0.53 -26.06
CA PHE A 594 9.16 -1.50 -24.95
C PHE A 594 8.99 -0.82 -23.59
N LEU A 595 9.72 0.28 -23.34
CA LEU A 595 9.60 1.05 -22.10
C LEU A 595 8.20 1.65 -21.92
N TRP A 596 7.58 2.13 -23.00
CA TRP A 596 6.21 2.64 -23.01
C TRP A 596 5.19 1.52 -22.84
N GLY A 597 5.34 0.39 -23.53
CA GLY A 597 4.45 -0.77 -23.41
C GLY A 597 4.35 -1.28 -21.97
N LEU A 598 5.48 -1.36 -21.26
CA LEU A 598 5.52 -1.78 -19.84
C LEU A 598 4.74 -0.85 -18.88
N ARG A 599 4.38 0.37 -19.31
CA ARG A 599 3.54 1.29 -18.53
C ARG A 599 2.07 0.85 -18.50
N TYR A 600 1.60 0.08 -19.49
CA TYR A 600 0.20 -0.28 -19.64
C TYR A 600 -0.06 -1.75 -19.30
N PRO A 601 -1.00 -2.05 -18.38
CA PRO A 601 -1.31 -3.42 -17.96
C PRO A 601 -1.68 -4.39 -19.10
N GLY A 602 -2.19 -3.89 -20.23
CA GLY A 602 -2.62 -4.71 -21.37
C GLY A 602 -1.52 -5.09 -22.38
N ALA A 603 -0.28 -4.61 -22.22
CA ALA A 603 0.80 -4.87 -23.19
C ALA A 603 1.59 -6.15 -22.85
N HIS A 604 0.90 -7.30 -22.79
CA HIS A 604 1.51 -8.59 -22.42
C HIS A 604 2.71 -8.99 -23.30
N TRP A 605 2.66 -8.63 -24.59
CA TRP A 605 3.76 -8.86 -25.53
C TRP A 605 5.05 -8.14 -25.11
N ALA A 606 4.95 -6.90 -24.61
CA ALA A 606 6.09 -6.10 -24.19
C ALA A 606 6.69 -6.66 -22.89
N ALA A 607 5.84 -7.07 -21.95
CA ALA A 607 6.27 -7.71 -20.70
C ALA A 607 6.99 -9.05 -20.97
N PHE A 608 6.42 -9.90 -21.83
CA PHE A 608 6.99 -11.19 -22.18
C PHE A 608 8.38 -11.06 -22.84
N LEU A 609 8.47 -10.25 -23.90
CA LEU A 609 9.73 -10.04 -24.63
C LEU A 609 10.79 -9.34 -23.78
N THR A 610 10.38 -8.42 -22.89
CA THR A 610 11.29 -7.80 -21.92
C THR A 610 11.83 -8.83 -20.93
N GLY A 611 10.98 -9.73 -20.42
CA GLY A 611 11.41 -10.82 -19.57
C GLY A 611 12.43 -11.72 -20.25
N ALA A 612 12.19 -12.08 -21.52
CA ALA A 612 13.12 -12.89 -22.30
C ALA A 612 14.45 -12.18 -22.60
N ALA A 613 14.45 -10.86 -22.78
CA ALA A 613 15.63 -10.05 -23.08
C ALA A 613 16.51 -9.71 -21.84
N GLY A 614 16.21 -10.28 -20.67
CA GLY A 614 16.97 -10.03 -19.43
C GLY A 614 16.40 -8.93 -18.53
N GLY A 615 15.16 -8.52 -18.76
CA GLY A 615 14.43 -7.56 -17.93
C GLY A 615 14.47 -6.12 -18.45
N ILE A 616 13.83 -5.21 -17.72
CA ILE A 616 13.68 -3.79 -18.11
C ILE A 616 15.02 -3.07 -18.29
N ASP A 617 16.05 -3.51 -17.58
CA ASP A 617 17.37 -2.87 -17.60
C ASP A 617 18.08 -3.00 -18.95
N PHE A 618 17.79 -4.06 -19.71
CA PHE A 618 18.27 -4.21 -21.09
C PHE A 618 17.77 -3.04 -21.96
N TRP A 619 16.45 -2.79 -21.97
CA TRP A 619 15.88 -1.71 -22.76
C TRP A 619 16.33 -0.33 -22.29
N ARG A 620 16.52 -0.12 -20.99
CA ARG A 620 17.11 1.12 -20.45
C ARG A 620 18.54 1.33 -20.91
N LEU A 621 19.34 0.27 -21.04
CA LEU A 621 20.69 0.36 -21.56
C LEU A 621 20.67 0.72 -23.05
N VAL A 622 19.86 0.03 -23.86
CA VAL A 622 19.70 0.32 -25.29
C VAL A 622 19.22 1.75 -25.51
N HIS A 623 18.24 2.21 -24.72
CA HIS A 623 17.71 3.57 -24.80
C HIS A 623 18.79 4.63 -24.52
N ARG A 624 19.58 4.42 -23.45
CA ARG A 624 20.69 5.31 -23.08
C ARG A 624 21.81 5.30 -24.13
N ALA A 625 22.14 4.15 -24.69
CA ALA A 625 23.10 4.06 -25.78
C ALA A 625 22.63 4.82 -27.03
N GLY A 626 21.36 4.66 -27.42
CA GLY A 626 20.75 5.44 -28.50
C GLY A 626 20.76 6.94 -28.22
N GLY A 627 20.47 7.34 -26.97
CA GLY A 627 20.54 8.74 -26.52
C GLY A 627 21.95 9.33 -26.65
N LEU A 628 22.99 8.59 -26.26
CA LEU A 628 24.37 9.03 -26.41
C LEU A 628 24.76 9.23 -27.88
N VAL A 629 24.36 8.32 -28.77
CA VAL A 629 24.62 8.46 -30.21
C VAL A 629 23.88 9.67 -30.78
N LEU A 630 22.62 9.90 -30.38
CA LEU A 630 21.85 11.07 -30.80
C LEU A 630 22.53 12.36 -30.33
N THR A 631 22.88 12.45 -29.04
CA THR A 631 23.58 13.62 -28.47
C THR A 631 24.90 13.88 -29.19
N PHE A 632 25.71 12.85 -29.42
CA PHE A 632 26.94 12.96 -30.21
C PHE A 632 26.67 13.50 -31.62
N THR A 633 25.64 12.98 -32.29
CA THR A 633 25.25 13.41 -33.65
C THR A 633 24.85 14.89 -33.67
N CYS A 634 24.09 15.36 -32.67
CA CYS A 634 23.72 16.77 -32.54
C CYS A 634 24.96 17.67 -32.38
N PHE A 635 25.91 17.29 -31.53
CA PHE A 635 27.16 18.05 -31.36
C PHE A 635 28.01 18.05 -32.63
N TYR A 636 28.15 16.89 -33.28
CA TYR A 636 28.86 16.78 -34.54
C TYR A 636 28.23 17.69 -35.61
N HIS A 637 26.90 17.71 -35.71
CA HIS A 637 26.17 18.56 -36.63
C HIS A 637 26.43 20.06 -36.37
N ILE A 638 26.30 20.51 -35.12
CA ILE A 638 26.53 21.91 -34.74
C ILE A 638 27.98 22.34 -35.07
N ILE A 639 28.96 21.52 -34.71
CA ILE A 639 30.38 21.80 -35.00
C ILE A 639 30.62 21.86 -36.51
N TYR A 640 30.04 20.92 -37.27
CA TYR A 640 30.15 20.89 -38.73
C TYR A 640 29.56 22.14 -39.39
N CYS A 641 28.41 22.62 -38.91
CA CYS A 641 27.77 23.85 -39.39
C CYS A 641 28.59 25.11 -39.07
N ILE A 642 29.37 25.10 -37.99
CA ILE A 642 30.24 26.23 -37.62
C ILE A 642 31.55 26.19 -38.41
N VAL A 643 32.22 25.03 -38.46
CA VAL A 643 33.61 24.91 -38.93
C VAL A 643 33.70 24.66 -40.42
N HIS A 644 32.83 23.82 -41.00
CA HIS A 644 32.95 23.41 -42.40
C HIS A 644 32.25 24.40 -43.33
N PRO A 645 32.89 24.91 -44.40
CA PRO A 645 32.29 25.90 -45.30
C PRO A 645 30.96 25.42 -45.93
N GLU A 646 30.90 24.17 -46.37
CA GLU A 646 29.67 23.58 -46.93
C GLU A 646 28.57 23.41 -45.88
N GLY A 647 28.94 23.05 -44.64
CA GLY A 647 27.98 22.93 -43.53
C GLY A 647 27.37 24.28 -43.18
N ARG A 648 28.20 25.33 -43.10
CA ARG A 648 27.74 26.70 -42.87
C ARG A 648 26.83 27.20 -43.98
N ARG A 649 27.21 26.98 -45.24
CA ARG A 649 26.39 27.34 -46.41
C ARG A 649 25.02 26.67 -46.34
N ASP A 650 24.99 25.35 -46.17
CA ASP A 650 23.75 24.58 -46.20
C ASP A 650 22.87 24.90 -44.96
N PHE A 651 23.46 25.13 -43.78
CA PHE A 651 22.72 25.59 -42.59
C PHE A 651 22.05 26.96 -42.82
N VAL A 652 22.76 27.93 -43.40
CA VAL A 652 22.18 29.24 -43.72
C VAL A 652 21.06 29.12 -44.74
N LEU A 653 21.20 28.22 -45.72
CA LEU A 653 20.16 27.97 -46.73
C LEU A 653 18.90 27.31 -46.15
N MET A 654 19.04 26.55 -45.06
CA MET A 654 17.95 25.91 -44.31
C MET A 654 17.14 26.88 -43.43
N LEU A 655 17.61 28.12 -43.22
CA LEU A 655 16.83 29.13 -42.50
C LEU A 655 15.55 29.49 -43.29
N PRO A 656 14.38 29.55 -42.61
CA PRO A 656 13.14 29.98 -43.25
C PRO A 656 13.26 31.42 -43.76
N ARG A 657 12.84 31.64 -45.02
CA ARG A 657 12.83 32.94 -45.70
C ARG A 657 11.40 33.27 -46.11
N ALA A 658 11.10 34.56 -46.34
CA ALA A 658 9.79 35.00 -46.80
C ALA A 658 9.31 34.26 -48.07
N LYS A 659 10.25 33.89 -48.97
CA LYS A 659 9.97 33.08 -50.16
C LYS A 659 9.35 31.73 -49.82
N ASP A 660 9.74 31.07 -48.73
CA ASP A 660 9.20 29.75 -48.35
C ASP A 660 7.68 29.79 -48.07
N PHE A 661 7.19 30.88 -47.48
CA PHE A 661 5.76 31.10 -47.30
C PHE A 661 5.04 31.34 -48.63
N THR A 662 5.64 32.11 -49.53
CA THR A 662 5.06 32.32 -50.87
C THR A 662 5.04 31.03 -51.69
N ASP A 663 6.09 30.22 -51.58
CA ASP A 663 6.20 28.93 -52.26
C ASP A 663 5.22 27.91 -51.67
N PHE A 664 4.95 27.95 -50.36
CA PHE A 664 3.91 27.14 -49.72
C PHE A 664 2.52 27.42 -50.31
N PHE A 665 2.09 28.69 -50.38
CA PHE A 665 0.77 29.04 -50.92
C PHE A 665 0.66 28.76 -52.42
N LYS A 666 1.74 28.99 -53.20
CA LYS A 666 1.80 28.60 -54.61
C LYS A 666 1.69 27.08 -54.77
N ASN A 667 2.35 26.31 -53.89
CA ASN A 667 2.26 24.86 -53.91
C ASN A 667 0.86 24.38 -53.55
N LEU A 668 0.19 25.02 -52.58
CA LEU A 668 -1.19 24.71 -52.22
C LEU A 668 -2.16 25.02 -53.38
N ALA A 669 -1.99 26.17 -54.05
CA ALA A 669 -2.75 26.53 -55.24
C ALA A 669 -2.56 25.51 -56.37
N TRP A 670 -1.34 25.01 -56.56
CA TRP A 670 -1.07 23.90 -57.47
C TRP A 670 -1.74 22.59 -57.01
N PHE A 671 -1.69 22.27 -55.71
CA PHE A 671 -2.33 21.07 -55.18
C PHE A 671 -3.84 21.02 -55.43
N VAL A 672 -4.54 22.15 -55.32
CA VAL A 672 -5.98 22.23 -55.60
C VAL A 672 -6.30 22.48 -57.08
N GLY A 673 -5.27 22.66 -57.94
CA GLY A 673 -5.43 22.86 -59.39
C GLY A 673 -5.74 24.29 -59.82
N LEU A 674 -5.59 25.28 -58.95
CA LEU A 674 -5.72 26.72 -59.26
C LEU A 674 -4.49 27.28 -60.00
N SER A 675 -3.32 26.65 -59.85
CA SER A 675 -2.11 26.94 -60.64
C SER A 675 -1.75 25.75 -61.52
N LYS A 676 -1.39 26.01 -62.78
CA LYS A 676 -0.84 24.99 -63.71
C LYS A 676 0.67 24.82 -63.56
N GLU A 677 1.35 25.77 -62.94
CA GLU A 677 2.80 25.76 -62.75
C GLU A 677 3.17 25.44 -61.32
N ARG A 678 4.20 24.60 -61.18
CA ARG A 678 4.75 24.18 -59.89
C ARG A 678 5.74 25.25 -59.39
N PRO A 679 5.77 25.54 -58.07
CA PRO A 679 6.76 26.47 -57.53
C PRO A 679 8.19 25.99 -57.82
N ARG A 680 9.04 26.96 -58.17
CA ARG A 680 10.45 26.71 -58.48
C ARG A 680 11.25 26.76 -57.18
N PHE A 681 11.65 25.59 -56.69
CA PHE A 681 12.41 25.46 -55.45
C PHE A 681 13.91 25.64 -55.69
N GLY A 682 14.61 26.19 -54.70
CA GLY A 682 16.08 26.20 -54.64
C GLY A 682 16.65 24.88 -54.10
N ARG A 683 17.91 24.91 -53.63
CA ARG A 683 18.61 23.74 -53.07
C ARG A 683 17.83 22.98 -51.99
N PHE A 684 17.03 23.67 -51.19
CA PHE A 684 16.10 23.09 -50.22
C PHE A 684 14.71 23.67 -50.39
N SER A 685 13.70 22.81 -50.48
CA SER A 685 12.28 23.19 -50.53
C SER A 685 11.76 23.57 -49.15
N TYR A 686 10.59 24.22 -49.08
CA TYR A 686 9.98 24.59 -47.79
C TYR A 686 9.67 23.37 -46.91
N PHE A 687 9.30 22.22 -47.51
CA PHE A 687 8.97 21.01 -46.77
C PHE A 687 10.23 20.27 -46.29
N GLU A 688 11.34 20.34 -47.02
CA GLU A 688 12.65 19.84 -46.56
C GLU A 688 13.19 20.68 -45.39
N LYS A 689 12.99 22.01 -45.44
CA LYS A 689 13.32 22.90 -44.31
C LYS A 689 12.44 22.63 -43.10
N PHE A 690 11.14 22.42 -43.32
CA PHE A 690 10.21 22.03 -42.25
C PHE A 690 10.67 20.73 -41.57
N ASP A 691 11.06 19.71 -42.36
CA ASP A 691 11.62 18.46 -41.83
C ASP A 691 12.86 18.68 -40.98
N TYR A 692 13.81 19.46 -41.50
CA TYR A 692 15.04 19.78 -40.78
C TYR A 692 14.76 20.45 -39.44
N TRP A 693 13.92 21.49 -39.41
CA TRP A 693 13.61 22.21 -38.17
C TRP A 693 12.72 21.42 -37.20
N ALA A 694 11.81 20.56 -37.71
CA ALA A 694 11.03 19.65 -36.87
C ALA A 694 11.94 18.65 -36.15
N VAL A 695 12.91 18.05 -36.86
CA VAL A 695 13.90 17.15 -36.23
C VAL A 695 14.83 17.91 -35.30
N PHE A 696 15.28 19.11 -35.67
CA PHE A 696 16.15 19.94 -34.82
C PHE A 696 15.47 20.31 -33.49
N TRP A 697 14.21 20.74 -33.54
CA TRP A 697 13.36 20.96 -32.36
C TRP A 697 13.22 19.70 -31.53
N GLY A 698 12.85 18.59 -32.17
CA GLY A 698 12.70 17.29 -31.50
C GLY A 698 13.98 16.87 -30.79
N CYS A 699 15.15 17.07 -31.41
CA CYS A 699 16.43 16.76 -30.79
C CYS A 699 16.68 17.59 -29.52
N ILE A 700 16.37 18.89 -29.54
CA ILE A 700 16.53 19.77 -28.36
C ILE A 700 15.66 19.26 -27.20
N VAL A 701 14.37 18.99 -27.48
CA VAL A 701 13.43 18.52 -26.45
C VAL A 701 13.85 17.15 -25.95
N MET A 702 14.14 16.19 -26.84
CA MET A 702 14.46 14.81 -26.48
C MET A 702 15.79 14.69 -25.72
N VAL A 703 16.84 15.38 -26.17
CA VAL A 703 18.14 15.38 -25.47
C VAL A 703 18.03 16.14 -24.14
N GLY A 704 17.39 17.31 -24.13
CA GLY A 704 17.24 18.11 -22.91
C GLY A 704 16.44 17.39 -21.82
N THR A 705 15.25 16.90 -22.16
CA THR A 705 14.41 16.16 -21.21
C THR A 705 15.00 14.80 -20.84
N GLY A 706 15.67 14.11 -21.78
CA GLY A 706 16.35 12.84 -21.52
C GLY A 706 17.52 12.98 -20.55
N LEU A 707 18.38 14.00 -20.73
CA LEU A 707 19.45 14.31 -19.79
C LEU A 707 18.91 14.74 -18.43
N ALA A 708 17.82 15.51 -18.39
CA ALA A 708 17.18 15.91 -17.13
C ALA A 708 16.66 14.71 -16.32
N MET A 709 16.15 13.69 -17.00
CA MET A 709 15.71 12.44 -16.38
C MET A 709 16.87 11.50 -16.01
N TRP A 710 17.99 11.57 -16.74
CA TRP A 710 19.17 10.73 -16.46
C TRP A 710 20.01 11.29 -15.30
N PHE A 711 20.10 12.62 -15.16
CA PHE A 711 20.90 13.28 -14.11
C PHE A 711 20.05 14.23 -13.25
N PRO A 712 19.06 13.71 -12.50
CA PRO A 712 18.14 14.55 -11.72
C PRO A 712 18.83 15.39 -10.64
N GLU A 713 19.95 14.92 -10.08
CA GLU A 713 20.73 15.64 -9.08
C GLU A 713 21.36 16.91 -9.67
N VAL A 714 21.88 16.82 -10.90
CA VAL A 714 22.47 17.95 -11.62
C VAL A 714 21.40 19.00 -11.93
N VAL A 715 20.20 18.57 -12.35
CA VAL A 715 19.08 19.48 -12.60
C VAL A 715 18.62 20.19 -11.34
N THR A 716 18.53 19.45 -10.22
CA THR A 716 18.14 20.04 -8.93
C THR A 716 19.16 21.07 -8.45
N TRP A 717 20.45 20.87 -8.76
CA TRP A 717 21.50 21.84 -8.51
C TRP A 717 21.39 23.08 -9.43
N LEU A 718 21.17 22.88 -10.73
CA LEU A 718 21.03 23.97 -11.72
C LEU A 718 19.75 24.80 -11.54
N ILE A 719 18.67 24.18 -11.05
CA ILE A 719 17.36 24.80 -10.83
C ILE A 719 16.94 24.56 -9.36
N PRO A 720 17.51 25.31 -8.41
CA PRO A 720 17.13 25.21 -7.00
C PRO A 720 15.62 25.49 -6.82
N GLY A 721 14.89 24.54 -6.23
CA GLY A 721 13.45 24.64 -6.01
C GLY A 721 12.57 23.91 -7.03
N ILE A 722 13.15 23.17 -7.97
CA ILE A 722 12.38 22.26 -8.83
C ILE A 722 11.66 21.20 -7.98
N THR A 723 10.35 21.12 -8.11
CA THR A 723 9.52 20.15 -7.38
C THR A 723 9.39 18.83 -8.16
N ALA A 724 8.89 17.77 -7.51
CA ALA A 724 8.55 16.51 -8.17
C ALA A 724 7.62 16.70 -9.40
N HIS A 725 6.76 17.73 -9.37
CA HIS A 725 5.90 18.09 -10.49
C HIS A 725 6.66 18.63 -11.71
N GLY A 726 7.82 19.26 -11.50
CA GLY A 726 8.71 19.69 -12.58
C GLY A 726 9.33 18.49 -13.32
N PHE A 727 9.77 17.47 -12.58
CA PHE A 727 10.26 16.23 -13.18
C PHE A 727 9.15 15.45 -13.91
N ASP A 728 7.93 15.47 -13.40
CA ASP A 728 6.79 14.89 -14.11
C ASP A 728 6.50 15.65 -15.42
N ALA A 729 6.70 16.97 -15.49
CA ALA A 729 6.58 17.72 -16.75
C ALA A 729 7.64 17.31 -17.79
N PHE A 730 8.90 17.07 -17.39
CA PHE A 730 9.92 16.56 -18.31
C PHE A 730 9.56 15.20 -18.89
N LYS A 731 9.03 14.28 -18.06
CA LYS A 731 8.57 12.96 -18.53
C LYS A 731 7.44 13.09 -19.55
N GLU A 732 6.48 13.98 -19.30
CA GLU A 732 5.36 14.21 -20.20
C GLU A 732 5.81 14.84 -21.52
N ALA A 733 6.70 15.84 -21.48
CA ALA A 733 7.29 16.44 -22.68
C ALA A 733 8.06 15.39 -23.50
N HIS A 734 8.93 14.61 -22.84
CA HIS A 734 9.73 13.56 -23.50
C HIS A 734 8.84 12.51 -24.19
N ALA A 735 7.83 12.00 -23.47
CA ALA A 735 6.97 10.94 -24.01
C ALA A 735 6.10 11.41 -25.17
N HIS A 736 5.52 12.61 -25.10
CA HIS A 736 4.66 13.12 -26.16
C HIS A 736 5.46 13.59 -27.38
N GLU A 737 6.61 14.24 -27.18
CA GLU A 737 7.50 14.61 -28.29
C GLU A 737 8.04 13.37 -29.00
N ALA A 738 8.41 12.31 -28.27
CA ALA A 738 8.85 11.05 -28.87
C ALA A 738 7.77 10.47 -29.80
N LEU A 739 6.51 10.46 -29.35
CA LEU A 739 5.39 9.98 -30.17
C LEU A 739 5.20 10.84 -31.43
N LEU A 740 5.24 12.17 -31.28
CA LEU A 740 5.14 13.09 -32.41
C LEU A 740 6.29 12.90 -33.40
N ALA A 741 7.53 12.82 -32.92
CA ALA A 741 8.72 12.64 -33.74
C ALA A 741 8.67 11.31 -34.51
N VAL A 742 8.36 10.20 -33.85
CA VAL A 742 8.21 8.89 -34.50
C VAL A 742 7.11 8.93 -35.55
N ALA A 743 5.94 9.48 -35.20
CA ALA A 743 4.82 9.59 -36.14
C ALA A 743 5.16 10.47 -37.35
N ALA A 744 5.78 11.63 -37.14
CA ALA A 744 6.21 12.52 -38.21
C ALA A 744 7.27 11.87 -39.13
N ILE A 745 8.22 11.13 -38.56
CA ILE A 745 9.22 10.40 -39.36
C ILE A 745 8.53 9.34 -40.23
N PHE A 746 7.67 8.49 -39.66
CA PHE A 746 7.01 7.42 -40.41
C PHE A 746 5.98 7.93 -41.42
N ILE A 747 5.19 8.95 -41.07
CA ILE A 747 4.09 9.42 -41.92
C ILE A 747 4.58 10.40 -42.97
N TRP A 748 5.45 11.34 -42.59
CA TRP A 748 5.79 12.47 -43.44
C TRP A 748 7.18 12.33 -44.07
N HIS A 749 8.23 12.06 -43.28
CA HIS A 749 9.58 11.94 -43.81
C HIS A 749 9.71 10.74 -44.78
N ILE A 750 9.29 9.55 -44.32
CA ILE A 750 9.32 8.34 -45.15
C ILE A 750 8.41 8.48 -46.38
N TYR A 751 7.25 9.15 -46.28
CA TYR A 751 6.42 9.44 -47.45
C TYR A 751 7.17 10.27 -48.48
N ASN A 752 7.74 11.41 -48.08
CA ASN A 752 8.39 12.35 -49.01
C ASN A 752 9.60 11.75 -49.75
N ILE A 753 10.30 10.80 -49.11
CA ILE A 753 11.51 10.17 -49.65
C ILE A 753 11.24 8.85 -50.38
N HIS A 754 10.34 8.00 -49.87
CA HIS A 754 10.15 6.63 -50.37
C HIS A 754 8.82 6.39 -51.09
N PHE A 755 7.71 6.92 -50.58
CA PHE A 755 6.37 6.59 -51.08
C PHE A 755 5.72 7.66 -51.97
N ARG A 756 6.35 8.83 -52.09
CA ARG A 756 5.82 9.93 -52.90
C ARG A 756 5.66 9.51 -54.37
N PRO A 757 4.49 9.77 -55.00
CA PRO A 757 4.29 9.46 -56.42
C PRO A 757 5.37 10.09 -57.30
N GLY A 758 6.10 9.25 -58.04
CA GLY A 758 7.21 9.66 -58.89
C GLY A 758 8.61 9.38 -58.34
N ARG A 759 8.73 9.01 -57.05
CA ARG A 759 9.98 8.57 -56.42
C ARG A 759 9.97 7.10 -55.97
N PHE A 760 8.83 6.43 -55.94
CA PHE A 760 8.70 5.02 -55.56
C PHE A 760 9.54 4.10 -56.47
N PRO A 761 10.32 3.12 -55.94
CA PRO A 761 10.36 2.61 -54.56
C PRO A 761 11.23 3.40 -53.55
N GLY A 762 11.70 4.59 -53.93
CA GLY A 762 12.46 5.53 -53.10
C GLY A 762 13.79 5.90 -53.73
N SER A 763 14.40 6.99 -53.25
CA SER A 763 15.75 7.39 -53.65
C SER A 763 16.81 6.77 -52.72
N LEU A 764 17.93 6.29 -53.29
CA LEU A 764 19.11 5.85 -52.53
C LEU A 764 20.09 7.01 -52.25
N MET A 765 19.68 8.26 -52.55
CA MET A 765 20.48 9.46 -52.31
C MET A 765 20.98 9.57 -50.85
N TRP A 766 20.25 9.06 -49.87
CA TRP A 766 20.67 9.07 -48.46
C TRP A 766 21.82 8.09 -48.15
N MET A 767 22.16 7.17 -49.06
CA MET A 767 23.31 6.26 -48.92
C MET A 767 24.55 6.74 -49.70
N HIS A 768 24.38 7.21 -50.94
CA HIS A 768 25.51 7.57 -51.82
C HIS A 768 25.61 9.08 -52.14
N GLY A 769 24.61 9.89 -51.77
CA GLY A 769 24.63 11.35 -51.89
C GLY A 769 24.42 11.90 -53.31
N ARG A 770 24.05 11.06 -54.28
CA ARG A 770 23.89 11.45 -55.70
C ARG A 770 22.43 11.51 -56.11
N MET A 771 22.12 12.42 -57.03
CA MET A 771 20.78 12.64 -57.59
C MET A 771 20.87 12.77 -59.13
N PRO A 772 19.95 12.18 -59.91
CA PRO A 772 19.91 12.39 -61.36
C PRO A 772 19.71 13.87 -61.73
N LYS A 773 20.40 14.37 -62.76
CA LYS A 773 20.28 15.77 -63.21
C LYS A 773 18.85 16.11 -63.67
N ALA A 774 18.13 15.16 -64.27
CA ALA A 774 16.71 15.30 -64.59
C ALA A 774 15.83 15.51 -63.34
N GLU A 775 16.12 14.82 -62.23
CA GLU A 775 15.42 15.03 -60.96
C GLU A 775 15.73 16.40 -60.36
N LYS A 776 16.99 16.84 -60.41
CA LYS A 776 17.39 18.20 -59.98
C LYS A 776 16.63 19.28 -60.76
N ALA A 777 16.56 19.16 -62.09
CA ALA A 777 15.89 20.14 -62.94
C ALA A 777 14.37 20.23 -62.66
N GLU A 778 13.75 19.14 -62.21
CA GLU A 778 12.32 19.08 -61.89
C GLU A 778 12.02 19.57 -60.46
N GLU A 779 12.75 19.05 -59.48
CA GLU A 779 12.45 19.26 -58.06
C GLU A 779 13.16 20.49 -57.48
N HIS A 780 14.31 20.90 -58.04
CA HIS A 780 15.14 22.01 -57.56
C HIS A 780 15.63 22.93 -58.70
N PRO A 781 14.72 23.50 -59.52
CA PRO A 781 15.07 24.27 -60.71
C PRO A 781 15.82 25.60 -60.46
N GLU A 782 15.86 26.10 -59.22
CA GLU A 782 16.62 27.31 -58.85
C GLU A 782 17.98 26.99 -58.18
N GLU A 783 18.35 25.72 -58.05
CA GLU A 783 19.64 25.31 -57.50
C GLU A 783 20.76 25.54 -58.53
N ARG A 784 21.56 26.60 -58.31
CA ARG A 784 22.80 26.87 -59.07
C ARG A 784 23.83 25.77 -58.77
N GLU A 785 24.62 25.38 -59.77
CA GLU A 785 25.70 24.39 -59.63
C GLU A 785 26.78 24.82 -58.64
#